data_AF-A0A423HIM9-F1
#
_entry.id   AF-A0A423HIM9-F1
#
_cell.length_a   1.000
_cell.length_b   1.000
_cell.length_c   1.000
_cell.angle_alpha   90.00
_cell.angle_beta   90.00
_cell.angle_gamma   90.00
#
_symmetry.space_group_name_H-M   'P 1'
#
loop_
_entity.id
_entity.type
_entity.pdbx_description
1 polymer ?
#
loop_
_entity_poly.entity_id
_entity_poly.type
_entity_poly.pdbx_seq_one_letter_code
_entity_poly.pdbx_strand_id
1 'polypeptide(L)'
;MSLTADELIEKAKDQRVRKRYKEALVSAMAAAEAEPDNASAWWHVALSRWDMGDANNVIPALRKTLELAPQFTTGWVYLGRALMKVGEKGAKDAFMEALECDSDSLEALEALSGIYANEDNVDQDDEELLILTHIEMLASLSNFQINRFGILNYRNNHFFEAIKYWQQGATFSDHPASLYNLGLAYSHPEISQDADAVDMWRLTSRRFPDYEPPIKSLSNALPRLQQLASNARLQGDTLLPKEQWYTHYLNPFELLNPPNNLDLDDFDSKAMQRLKKSLLQEIDLEDGIVSWIPGITIDKSKAIGVCEELNNERKRAFHWYVFQNKPLLAFLCKGAHEHFLVDELESHLDTIELLNNEDNGFREWLSDIFASQFDRVLSKVIDSRNFIVLECLLDGRRWVASSRADICFENARRLVDRLLDPLRKAKHNADSKKYSTSSIREILETNALVVILNLLPAYFRDYQNDAVTQIRSIAISCSNSHGDSSLAREMLQLTKVFRFKSIDLNQRLEEDFEKIEELILEERKDEAKLSSGSESWEITKEGVKKGERFIAAADVHSVRWGALVTRDSLGEVYDFFFVATSKKNDMKIIFSWKTKDITVGQKYFGDLINAAINYLLPQVMRWMENQLQAGLTLHIGPCKVSSQGIKFETSGWIFTTPHLVPWRRVRVTIENGDVIVSDEQSRKVRISLSLREVDNAPMLSFLANTYN
;
A
#
# COMPACT_ATOMS: atom_id res chain seq x y z
N MET A 1 5.46 16.62 80.16
CA MET A 1 5.45 17.33 78.87
C MET A 1 4.61 16.51 77.93
N SER A 2 3.63 17.13 77.28
CA SER A 2 2.98 16.53 76.10
C SER A 2 4.04 16.37 75.01
N LEU A 3 4.05 15.23 74.33
CA LEU A 3 4.94 15.01 73.19
C LEU A 3 4.61 16.03 72.09
N THR A 4 5.62 16.50 71.36
CA THR A 4 5.40 17.35 70.17
C THR A 4 4.82 16.53 69.01
N ALA A 5 4.30 17.19 67.97
CA ALA A 5 3.80 16.50 66.77
C ALA A 5 4.89 15.63 66.13
N ASP A 6 6.13 16.13 66.02
CA ASP A 6 7.28 15.38 65.50
C ASP A 6 7.61 14.15 66.36
N GLU A 7 7.61 14.29 67.70
CA GLU A 7 7.84 13.16 68.61
C GLU A 7 6.72 12.11 68.50
N LEU A 8 5.48 12.54 68.30
CA LEU A 8 4.33 11.67 68.07
C LEU A 8 4.39 10.96 66.71
N ILE A 9 4.88 11.63 65.66
CA ILE A 9 5.15 11.04 64.34
C ILE A 9 6.24 9.96 64.45
N GLU A 10 7.37 10.26 65.07
CA GLU A 10 8.46 9.28 65.24
C GLU A 10 8.01 8.07 66.08
N LYS A 11 7.19 8.31 67.11
CA LYS A 11 6.57 7.25 67.89
C LYS A 11 5.62 6.39 67.04
N ALA A 12 4.79 7.00 66.19
CA ALA A 12 3.91 6.28 65.27
C ALA A 12 4.72 5.43 64.27
N LYS A 13 5.81 5.96 63.73
CA LYS A 13 6.74 5.22 62.85
C LYS A 13 7.33 3.98 63.55
N ASP A 14 7.91 4.12 64.75
CA ASP A 14 8.44 2.98 65.52
C ASP A 14 7.34 1.93 65.78
N GLN A 15 6.14 2.38 66.17
CA GLN A 15 5.02 1.48 66.43
C GLN A 15 4.61 0.70 65.17
N ARG A 16 4.58 1.33 63.99
CA ARG A 16 4.34 0.65 62.70
C ARG A 16 5.42 -0.38 62.40
N VAL A 17 6.69 -0.03 62.55
CA VAL A 17 7.83 -0.95 62.33
C VAL A 17 7.71 -2.18 63.23
N ARG A 18 7.25 -2.01 64.47
CA ARG A 18 6.98 -3.11 65.42
C ARG A 18 5.63 -3.81 65.21
N LYS A 19 4.92 -3.51 64.12
CA LYS A 19 3.59 -4.05 63.77
C LYS A 19 2.48 -3.75 64.79
N ARG A 20 2.66 -2.72 65.63
CA ARG A 20 1.66 -2.25 66.62
C ARG A 20 0.75 -1.20 66.00
N TYR A 21 0.03 -1.58 64.95
CA TYR A 21 -0.65 -0.61 64.07
C TYR A 21 -1.75 0.22 64.75
N LYS A 22 -2.51 -0.39 65.68
CA LYS A 22 -3.53 0.35 66.46
C LYS A 22 -2.90 1.44 67.33
N GLU A 23 -1.78 1.14 67.97
CA GLU A 23 -1.05 2.13 68.79
C GLU A 23 -0.42 3.21 67.90
N ALA A 24 0.10 2.83 66.74
CA ALA A 24 0.62 3.77 65.75
C ALA A 24 -0.46 4.74 65.27
N LEU A 25 -1.67 4.25 64.99
CA LEU A 25 -2.80 5.09 64.61
C LEU A 25 -3.15 6.10 65.69
N VAL A 26 -3.18 5.69 66.97
CA VAL A 26 -3.43 6.59 68.09
C VAL A 26 -2.36 7.68 68.18
N SER A 27 -1.08 7.31 68.09
CA SER A 27 0.02 8.29 68.11
C SER A 27 -0.03 9.24 66.90
N ALA A 28 -0.32 8.73 65.70
CA ALA A 28 -0.42 9.53 64.48
C ALA A 28 -1.63 10.48 64.51
N MET A 29 -2.79 10.05 65.01
CA MET A 29 -3.95 10.92 65.19
C MET A 29 -3.66 12.02 66.22
N ALA A 30 -2.97 11.69 67.31
CA ALA A 30 -2.54 12.70 68.28
C ALA A 30 -1.57 13.72 67.65
N ALA A 31 -0.68 13.29 66.74
CA ALA A 31 0.17 14.21 65.99
C ALA A 31 -0.65 15.14 65.06
N ALA A 32 -1.63 14.58 64.35
CA ALA A 32 -2.50 15.34 63.45
C ALA A 32 -3.45 16.29 64.19
N GLU A 33 -3.82 15.96 65.44
CA GLU A 33 -4.56 16.88 66.32
C GLU A 33 -3.67 18.01 66.86
N ALA A 34 -2.41 17.72 67.17
CA ALA A 34 -1.45 18.74 67.63
C ALA A 34 -1.11 19.74 66.50
N GLU A 35 -0.98 19.26 65.27
CA GLU A 35 -0.70 20.08 64.09
C GLU A 35 -1.56 19.65 62.89
N PRO A 36 -2.79 20.21 62.75
CA PRO A 36 -3.72 19.82 61.68
C PRO A 36 -3.25 20.07 60.25
N ASP A 37 -2.32 21.01 60.06
CA ASP A 37 -1.74 21.35 58.75
C ASP A 37 -0.41 20.63 58.47
N ASN A 38 -0.02 19.67 59.32
CA ASN A 38 1.17 18.86 59.11
C ASN A 38 0.86 17.63 58.23
N ALA A 39 1.25 17.70 56.95
CA ALA A 39 1.04 16.61 55.99
C ALA A 39 1.66 15.28 56.45
N SER A 40 2.81 15.31 57.15
CA SER A 40 3.47 14.11 57.65
C SER A 40 2.64 13.40 58.71
N ALA A 41 1.98 14.15 59.60
CA ALA A 41 1.10 13.57 60.61
C ALA A 41 -0.08 12.82 59.95
N TRP A 42 -0.75 13.44 58.97
CA TRP A 42 -1.83 12.81 58.20
C TRP A 42 -1.35 11.61 57.38
N TRP A 43 -0.13 11.66 56.84
CA TRP A 43 0.49 10.54 56.15
C TRP A 43 0.67 9.33 57.07
N HIS A 44 1.13 9.54 58.31
CA HIS A 44 1.27 8.44 59.29
C HIS A 44 -0.07 7.91 59.79
N VAL A 45 -1.14 8.73 59.80
CA VAL A 45 -2.51 8.25 60.00
C VAL A 45 -2.93 7.33 58.87
N ALA A 46 -2.74 7.77 57.62
CA ALA A 46 -3.10 7.01 56.42
C ALA A 46 -2.36 5.66 56.36
N LEU A 47 -1.03 5.71 56.52
CA LEU A 47 -0.19 4.54 56.60
C LEU A 47 -0.68 3.60 57.71
N SER A 48 -0.91 4.09 58.93
CA SER A 48 -1.32 3.23 60.07
C SER A 48 -2.65 2.52 59.80
N ARG A 49 -3.61 3.19 59.15
CA ARG A 49 -4.85 2.58 58.69
C ARG A 49 -4.62 1.55 57.57
N TRP A 50 -3.68 1.83 56.66
CA TRP A 50 -3.31 0.92 55.56
C TRP A 50 -2.78 -0.41 56.09
N ASP A 51 -1.85 -0.36 57.05
CA ASP A 51 -1.28 -1.57 57.67
C ASP A 51 -2.30 -2.36 58.50
N MET A 52 -3.33 -1.68 59.02
CA MET A 52 -4.47 -2.32 59.68
C MET A 52 -5.43 -2.99 58.70
N GLY A 53 -5.26 -2.78 57.39
CA GLY A 53 -6.18 -3.25 56.36
C GLY A 53 -7.50 -2.47 56.29
N ASP A 54 -7.60 -1.33 56.97
CA ASP A 54 -8.80 -0.49 57.07
C ASP A 54 -8.97 0.39 55.83
N ALA A 55 -9.20 -0.25 54.68
CA ALA A 55 -9.17 0.39 53.36
C ALA A 55 -10.12 1.59 53.23
N ASN A 56 -11.31 1.51 53.84
CA ASN A 56 -12.32 2.59 53.79
C ASN A 56 -11.87 3.86 54.50
N ASN A 57 -11.17 3.73 55.63
CA ASN A 57 -10.74 4.88 56.42
C ASN A 57 -9.35 5.42 56.01
N VAL A 58 -8.60 4.71 55.17
CA VAL A 58 -7.34 5.21 54.61
C VAL A 58 -7.57 6.43 53.71
N ILE A 59 -8.60 6.38 52.86
CA ILE A 59 -8.85 7.38 51.81
C ILE A 59 -8.97 8.81 52.36
N PRO A 60 -9.77 9.10 53.41
CA PRO A 60 -9.84 10.45 53.98
C PRO A 60 -8.49 10.98 54.49
N ALA A 61 -7.67 10.12 55.09
CA ALA A 61 -6.36 10.51 55.60
C ALA A 61 -5.36 10.77 54.46
N LEU A 62 -5.42 9.98 53.38
CA LEU A 62 -4.63 10.23 52.16
C LEU A 62 -5.05 11.51 51.44
N ARG A 63 -6.36 11.76 51.28
CA ARG A 63 -6.86 13.01 50.70
C ARG A 63 -6.40 14.22 51.51
N LYS A 64 -6.42 14.15 52.84
CA LYS A 64 -5.89 15.24 53.69
C LYS A 64 -4.37 15.42 53.56
N THR A 65 -3.63 14.31 53.45
CA THR A 65 -2.19 14.34 53.17
C THR A 65 -1.90 15.09 51.85
N LEU A 66 -2.66 14.77 50.79
CA LEU A 66 -2.48 15.31 49.45
C LEU A 66 -3.01 16.74 49.28
N GLU A 67 -4.02 17.15 50.07
CA GLU A 67 -4.44 18.55 50.19
C GLU A 67 -3.29 19.43 50.71
N LEU A 68 -2.53 18.92 51.69
CA LEU A 68 -1.41 19.63 52.31
C LEU A 68 -0.09 19.47 51.55
N ALA A 69 0.06 18.40 50.76
CA ALA A 69 1.24 18.07 49.98
C ALA A 69 0.86 17.52 48.58
N PRO A 70 0.43 18.37 47.64
CA PRO A 70 -0.08 17.92 46.34
C PRO A 70 0.98 17.31 45.42
N GLN A 71 2.28 17.60 45.63
CA GLN A 71 3.38 17.04 44.83
C GLN A 71 3.95 15.73 45.42
N PHE A 72 3.16 15.00 46.21
CA PHE A 72 3.62 13.79 46.90
C PHE A 72 3.22 12.52 46.13
N THR A 73 4.09 12.10 45.20
CA THR A 73 3.92 10.91 44.35
C THR A 73 3.47 9.67 45.13
N THR A 74 4.17 9.30 46.21
CA THR A 74 3.83 8.11 47.00
C THR A 74 2.44 8.23 47.64
N GLY A 75 2.02 9.44 48.03
CA GLY A 75 0.67 9.67 48.55
C GLY A 75 -0.41 9.38 47.50
N TRP A 76 -0.20 9.86 46.27
CA TRP A 76 -1.09 9.62 45.13
C TRP A 76 -1.17 8.14 44.75
N VAL A 77 -0.02 7.44 44.72
CA VAL A 77 0.03 5.97 44.50
C VAL A 77 -0.77 5.21 45.55
N TYR A 78 -0.60 5.55 46.85
CA TYR A 78 -1.36 4.90 47.92
C TYR A 78 -2.86 5.22 47.83
N LEU A 79 -3.23 6.40 47.34
CA LEU A 79 -4.64 6.76 47.13
C LEU A 79 -5.25 5.93 46.01
N GLY A 80 -4.57 5.82 44.87
CA GLY A 80 -5.00 4.97 43.76
C GLY A 80 -5.17 3.51 44.18
N ARG A 81 -4.19 2.95 44.90
CA ARG A 81 -4.25 1.58 45.43
C ARG A 81 -5.41 1.39 46.43
N ALA A 82 -5.64 2.36 47.31
CA ALA A 82 -6.76 2.31 48.26
C ALA A 82 -8.11 2.31 47.51
N LEU A 83 -8.27 3.20 46.53
CA LEU A 83 -9.49 3.31 45.70
C LEU A 83 -9.76 2.02 44.92
N MET A 84 -8.72 1.41 44.31
CA MET A 84 -8.86 0.10 43.66
C MET A 84 -9.34 -0.98 44.62
N LYS A 85 -8.78 -1.02 45.85
CA LYS A 85 -9.11 -2.04 46.85
C LYS A 85 -10.56 -1.94 47.34
N VAL A 86 -11.11 -0.74 47.42
CA VAL A 86 -12.51 -0.51 47.83
C VAL A 86 -13.49 -0.51 46.64
N GLY A 87 -12.99 -0.53 45.41
CA GLY A 87 -13.81 -0.47 44.18
C GLY A 87 -14.44 0.91 43.95
N GLU A 88 -13.88 1.98 44.52
CA GLU A 88 -14.33 3.35 44.30
C GLU A 88 -13.72 3.94 43.03
N LYS A 89 -14.44 4.88 42.40
CA LYS A 89 -13.96 5.61 41.20
C LYS A 89 -12.81 6.55 41.56
N GLY A 90 -11.98 6.90 40.56
CA GLY A 90 -10.89 7.86 40.69
C GLY A 90 -9.52 7.24 41.00
N ALA A 91 -9.40 5.92 41.00
CA ALA A 91 -8.10 5.26 41.11
C ALA A 91 -7.17 5.65 39.96
N LYS A 92 -7.69 5.63 38.72
CA LYS A 92 -6.98 6.06 37.50
C LYS A 92 -6.46 7.50 37.65
N ASP A 93 -7.35 8.43 38.01
CA ASP A 93 -7.00 9.84 38.23
C ASP A 93 -5.87 9.98 39.28
N ALA A 94 -5.95 9.25 40.40
CA ALA A 94 -4.91 9.30 41.43
C ALA A 94 -3.56 8.78 40.93
N PHE A 95 -3.52 7.76 40.06
CA PHE A 95 -2.26 7.32 39.46
C PHE A 95 -1.76 8.27 38.38
N MET A 96 -2.64 8.93 37.63
CA MET A 96 -2.25 9.98 36.68
C MET A 96 -1.62 11.18 37.41
N GLU A 97 -2.20 11.63 38.52
CA GLU A 97 -1.62 12.67 39.40
C GLU A 97 -0.25 12.26 39.95
N ALA A 98 -0.06 10.96 40.26
CA ALA A 98 1.26 10.45 40.65
C ALA A 98 2.28 10.63 39.51
N LEU A 99 1.90 10.39 38.26
CA LEU A 99 2.77 10.60 37.08
C LEU A 99 2.99 12.07 36.73
N GLU A 100 2.05 12.96 37.06
CA GLU A 100 2.29 14.40 36.97
C GLU A 100 3.36 14.87 37.98
N CYS A 101 3.38 14.26 39.17
CA CYS A 101 4.39 14.54 40.20
C CYS A 101 5.76 13.92 39.86
N ASP A 102 5.75 12.68 39.38
CA ASP A 102 6.93 11.91 38.99
C ASP A 102 6.58 10.96 37.85
N SER A 103 6.97 11.34 36.64
CA SER A 103 6.66 10.59 35.42
C SER A 103 7.25 9.18 35.43
N ASP A 104 8.30 8.92 36.21
CA ASP A 104 9.00 7.64 36.25
C ASP A 104 8.54 6.75 37.43
N SER A 105 7.40 7.09 38.06
CA SER A 105 6.79 6.28 39.11
C SER A 105 6.30 4.93 38.54
N LEU A 106 7.18 3.92 38.59
CA LEU A 106 6.90 2.58 38.08
C LEU A 106 5.64 1.96 38.70
N GLU A 107 5.40 2.19 39.99
CA GLU A 107 4.21 1.71 40.68
C GLU A 107 2.90 2.30 40.12
N ALA A 108 2.93 3.57 39.69
CA ALA A 108 1.78 4.22 39.06
C ALA A 108 1.59 3.76 37.61
N LEU A 109 2.69 3.65 36.84
CA LEU A 109 2.67 3.12 35.47
C LEU A 109 2.10 1.69 35.43
N GLU A 110 2.58 0.79 36.29
CA GLU A 110 2.11 -0.60 36.38
C GLU A 110 0.62 -0.68 36.73
N ALA A 111 0.17 0.14 37.69
CA ALA A 111 -1.23 0.19 38.08
C ALA A 111 -2.12 0.71 36.94
N LEU A 112 -1.68 1.75 36.22
CA LEU A 112 -2.39 2.27 35.05
C LEU A 112 -2.45 1.24 33.94
N SER A 113 -1.35 0.57 33.60
CA SER A 113 -1.35 -0.53 32.63
C SER A 113 -2.38 -1.61 32.99
N GLY A 114 -2.45 -2.01 34.25
CA GLY A 114 -3.47 -2.95 34.72
C GLY A 114 -4.90 -2.42 34.62
N ILE A 115 -5.13 -1.13 34.90
CA ILE A 115 -6.45 -0.48 34.76
C ILE A 115 -6.88 -0.45 33.29
N TYR A 116 -6.02 0.08 32.40
CA TYR A 116 -6.30 0.14 30.96
C TYR A 116 -6.58 -1.24 30.38
N ALA A 117 -5.76 -2.25 30.73
CA ALA A 117 -5.97 -3.61 30.26
C ALA A 117 -7.30 -4.23 30.74
N ASN A 118 -7.78 -3.87 31.94
CA ASN A 118 -9.08 -4.33 32.46
C ASN A 118 -10.26 -3.58 31.84
N GLU A 119 -10.08 -2.29 31.51
CA GLU A 119 -11.10 -1.49 30.81
C GLU A 119 -11.26 -1.95 29.35
N ASP A 120 -10.17 -2.39 28.72
CA ASP A 120 -10.07 -2.87 27.32
C ASP A 120 -10.77 -1.96 26.30
N ASN A 121 -10.65 -0.66 26.50
CA ASN A 121 -11.26 0.36 25.66
C ASN A 121 -10.33 0.76 24.49
N VAL A 122 -10.78 0.53 23.26
CA VAL A 122 -10.03 0.85 22.02
C VAL A 122 -9.61 2.32 21.96
N ASP A 123 -10.46 3.23 22.46
CA ASP A 123 -10.18 4.67 22.42
C ASP A 123 -8.99 5.08 23.29
N GLN A 124 -8.50 4.16 24.13
CA GLN A 124 -7.38 4.35 25.05
C GLN A 124 -6.15 3.50 24.70
N ASP A 125 -6.16 2.79 23.58
CA ASP A 125 -5.05 1.91 23.19
C ASP A 125 -3.73 2.70 23.05
N ASP A 126 -3.76 3.91 22.50
CA ASP A 126 -2.58 4.78 22.34
C ASP A 126 -2.01 5.25 23.69
N GLU A 127 -2.87 5.59 24.64
CA GLU A 127 -2.46 5.97 26.00
C GLU A 127 -1.79 4.77 26.70
N GLU A 128 -2.38 3.58 26.60
CA GLU A 128 -1.83 2.37 27.20
C GLU A 128 -0.50 1.96 26.56
N LEU A 129 -0.36 2.11 25.24
CA LEU A 129 0.91 1.88 24.52
C LEU A 129 2.03 2.79 25.05
N LEU A 130 1.74 4.07 25.32
CA LEU A 130 2.71 4.99 25.90
C LEU A 130 3.14 4.54 27.30
N ILE A 131 2.18 4.13 28.15
CA ILE A 131 2.46 3.61 29.49
C ILE A 131 3.34 2.35 29.44
N LEU A 132 3.02 1.37 28.59
CA LEU A 132 3.80 0.14 28.45
C LEU A 132 5.21 0.40 27.91
N THR A 133 5.34 1.32 26.96
CA THR A 133 6.65 1.75 26.46
C THR A 133 7.49 2.37 27.57
N HIS A 134 6.88 3.19 28.43
CA HIS A 134 7.57 3.81 29.56
C HIS A 134 8.02 2.77 30.59
N ILE A 135 7.18 1.79 30.91
CA ILE A 135 7.55 0.68 31.79
C ILE A 135 8.76 -0.06 31.21
N GLU A 136 8.75 -0.39 29.91
CA GLU A 136 9.86 -1.09 29.25
C GLU A 136 11.19 -0.33 29.33
N MET A 137 11.15 1.01 29.28
CA MET A 137 12.34 1.84 29.45
C MET A 137 12.91 1.80 30.87
N LEU A 138 12.06 1.63 31.89
CA LEU A 138 12.45 1.67 33.30
C LEU A 138 12.75 0.27 33.87
N ALA A 139 12.06 -0.76 33.39
CA ALA A 139 12.07 -2.11 33.95
C ALA A 139 11.68 -3.17 32.90
N SER A 140 11.92 -4.44 33.20
CA SER A 140 11.45 -5.54 32.36
C SER A 140 9.94 -5.72 32.46
N LEU A 141 9.27 -5.84 31.32
CA LEU A 141 7.84 -6.12 31.26
C LEU A 141 7.53 -7.52 31.80
N SER A 142 6.41 -7.65 32.52
CA SER A 142 5.84 -8.94 32.88
C SER A 142 5.26 -9.67 31.66
N ASN A 143 5.11 -11.00 31.73
CA ASN A 143 4.48 -11.78 30.65
C ASN A 143 3.07 -11.29 30.29
N PHE A 144 2.31 -10.81 31.28
CA PHE A 144 1.00 -10.19 31.05
C PHE A 144 1.13 -8.90 30.22
N GLN A 145 2.04 -8.01 30.61
CA GLN A 145 2.28 -6.75 29.90
C GLN A 145 2.82 -6.99 28.49
N ILE A 146 3.75 -7.94 28.29
CA ILE A 146 4.25 -8.33 26.97
C ILE A 146 3.09 -8.79 26.08
N ASN A 147 2.23 -9.66 26.60
CA ASN A 147 1.06 -10.13 25.84
C ASN A 147 0.10 -8.98 25.49
N ARG A 148 -0.14 -8.07 26.45
CA ARG A 148 -0.99 -6.89 26.25
C ARG A 148 -0.39 -5.92 25.23
N PHE A 149 0.90 -5.67 25.28
CA PHE A 149 1.62 -4.83 24.33
C PHE A 149 1.48 -5.36 22.90
N GLY A 150 1.56 -6.69 22.73
CA GLY A 150 1.28 -7.32 21.45
C GLY A 150 -0.16 -7.15 20.97
N ILE A 151 -1.16 -7.27 21.86
CA ILE A 151 -2.58 -7.05 21.54
C ILE A 151 -2.83 -5.62 21.03
N LEU A 152 -2.30 -4.63 21.74
CA LEU A 152 -2.47 -3.21 21.38
C LEU A 152 -1.82 -2.90 20.03
N ASN A 153 -0.60 -3.41 19.79
CA ASN A 153 0.06 -3.24 18.49
C ASN A 153 -0.73 -3.92 17.36
N TYR A 154 -1.31 -5.10 17.61
CA TYR A 154 -2.12 -5.79 16.62
C TYR A 154 -3.41 -5.01 16.28
N ARG A 155 -4.11 -4.47 17.28
CA ARG A 155 -5.32 -3.63 17.08
C ARG A 155 -5.01 -2.36 16.29
N ASN A 156 -3.84 -1.78 16.50
CA ASN A 156 -3.36 -0.59 15.79
C ASN A 156 -2.69 -0.91 14.43
N ASN A 157 -2.83 -2.13 13.92
CA ASN A 157 -2.22 -2.60 12.66
C ASN A 157 -0.68 -2.55 12.64
N HIS A 158 -0.02 -2.45 13.80
CA HIS A 158 1.42 -2.56 13.97
C HIS A 158 1.85 -4.05 14.08
N PHE A 159 1.48 -4.85 13.09
CA PHE A 159 1.60 -6.32 13.13
C PHE A 159 3.02 -6.84 13.41
N PHE A 160 4.07 -6.18 12.91
CA PHE A 160 5.45 -6.59 13.15
C PHE A 160 5.88 -6.39 14.61
N GLU A 161 5.45 -5.29 15.25
CA GLU A 161 5.68 -5.08 16.69
C GLU A 161 4.86 -6.07 17.52
N ALA A 162 3.62 -6.38 17.11
CA ALA A 162 2.83 -7.41 17.76
C ALA A 162 3.53 -8.79 17.73
N ILE A 163 4.09 -9.18 16.57
CA ILE A 163 4.87 -10.41 16.42
C ILE A 163 6.10 -10.39 17.34
N LYS A 164 6.87 -9.29 17.37
CA LYS A 164 8.05 -9.15 18.24
C LYS A 164 7.70 -9.40 19.71
N TYR A 165 6.70 -8.71 20.25
CA TYR A 165 6.33 -8.88 21.67
C TYR A 165 5.77 -10.27 21.95
N TRP A 166 4.93 -10.82 21.07
CA TRP A 166 4.41 -12.16 21.31
C TRP A 166 5.47 -13.27 21.14
N GLN A 167 6.50 -13.07 20.32
CA GLN A 167 7.67 -13.98 20.23
C GLN A 167 8.45 -13.99 21.55
N GLN A 168 8.70 -12.80 22.11
CA GLN A 168 9.30 -12.68 23.43
C GLN A 168 8.45 -13.40 24.49
N GLY A 169 7.13 -13.14 24.51
CA GLY A 169 6.22 -13.78 25.47
C GLY A 169 6.14 -15.30 25.33
N ALA A 170 6.15 -15.83 24.09
CA ALA A 170 6.07 -17.27 23.84
C ALA A 170 7.32 -18.06 24.28
N THR A 171 8.44 -17.38 24.50
CA THR A 171 9.70 -18.00 24.97
C THR A 171 9.69 -18.23 26.48
N PHE A 172 9.08 -17.31 27.25
CA PHE A 172 9.19 -17.27 28.72
C PHE A 172 7.85 -17.47 29.47
N SER A 173 6.75 -17.75 28.76
CA SER A 173 5.39 -17.83 29.33
C SER A 173 4.90 -19.26 29.52
N ASP A 174 4.41 -19.55 30.72
CA ASP A 174 3.61 -20.76 31.05
C ASP A 174 2.14 -20.65 30.61
N HIS A 175 1.79 -19.62 29.83
CA HIS A 175 0.42 -19.35 29.39
C HIS A 175 0.31 -19.34 27.84
N PRO A 176 -0.76 -19.91 27.24
CA PRO A 176 -0.89 -20.09 25.80
C PRO A 176 -1.07 -18.80 24.99
N ALA A 177 -1.49 -17.71 25.62
CA ALA A 177 -1.96 -16.50 24.93
C ALA A 177 -0.98 -15.95 23.89
N SER A 178 0.29 -15.70 24.26
CA SER A 178 1.25 -15.10 23.31
C SER A 178 1.54 -16.02 22.13
N LEU A 179 1.72 -17.32 22.37
CA LEU A 179 1.98 -18.28 21.31
C LEU A 179 0.77 -18.46 20.38
N TYR A 180 -0.44 -18.47 20.92
CA TYR A 180 -1.67 -18.50 20.11
C TYR A 180 -1.83 -17.22 19.28
N ASN A 181 -1.58 -16.06 19.91
CA ASN A 181 -1.70 -14.76 19.27
C ASN A 181 -0.65 -14.55 18.17
N LEU A 182 0.55 -15.13 18.30
CA LEU A 182 1.49 -15.19 17.17
C LEU A 182 0.86 -15.81 15.93
N GLY A 183 0.14 -16.92 16.10
CA GLY A 183 -0.54 -17.54 14.98
C GLY A 183 -1.61 -16.62 14.37
N LEU A 184 -2.34 -15.86 15.19
CA LEU A 184 -3.28 -14.84 14.68
C LEU A 184 -2.54 -13.76 13.88
N ALA A 185 -1.42 -13.26 14.41
CA ALA A 185 -0.58 -12.26 13.75
C ALA A 185 -0.09 -12.72 12.38
N TYR A 186 0.45 -13.95 12.31
CA TYR A 186 0.96 -14.54 11.09
C TYR A 186 -0.15 -14.78 10.04
N SER A 187 -1.35 -15.19 10.48
CA SER A 187 -2.50 -15.39 9.59
C SER A 187 -3.15 -14.10 9.10
N HIS A 188 -2.73 -12.93 9.60
CA HIS A 188 -3.32 -11.66 9.20
C HIS A 188 -3.07 -11.41 7.69
N PRO A 189 -4.06 -10.93 6.89
CA PRO A 189 -3.89 -10.74 5.45
C PRO A 189 -2.78 -9.78 4.99
N GLU A 190 -2.26 -8.94 5.89
CA GLU A 190 -1.09 -8.09 5.60
C GLU A 190 0.25 -8.80 5.82
N ILE A 191 0.27 -9.82 6.68
CA ILE A 191 1.45 -10.64 6.96
C ILE A 191 1.47 -11.86 6.03
N SER A 192 0.32 -12.53 5.88
CA SER A 192 0.12 -13.69 4.99
C SER A 192 1.20 -14.77 5.15
N GLN A 193 1.48 -15.14 6.41
CA GLN A 193 2.38 -16.24 6.76
C GLN A 193 1.58 -17.37 7.38
N ASP A 194 0.61 -17.93 6.65
CA ASP A 194 -0.34 -18.89 7.21
C ASP A 194 0.32 -20.23 7.60
N ALA A 195 1.45 -20.61 6.98
CA ALA A 195 2.22 -21.78 7.40
C ALA A 195 2.85 -21.57 8.79
N ASP A 196 3.40 -20.38 9.06
CA ASP A 196 3.91 -20.04 10.41
C ASP A 196 2.75 -19.96 11.41
N ALA A 197 1.57 -19.49 10.99
CA ALA A 197 0.38 -19.48 11.84
C ALA A 197 -0.05 -20.88 12.29
N VAL A 198 -0.15 -21.83 11.35
CA VAL A 198 -0.46 -23.23 11.62
C VAL A 198 0.57 -23.85 12.56
N ASP A 199 1.85 -23.58 12.33
CA ASP A 199 2.95 -24.07 13.16
C ASP A 199 2.83 -23.54 14.61
N MET A 200 2.52 -22.25 14.81
CA MET A 200 2.32 -21.68 16.15
C MET A 200 1.08 -22.22 16.85
N TRP A 201 -0.04 -22.41 16.13
CA TRP A 201 -1.25 -23.00 16.71
C TRP A 201 -1.05 -24.46 17.12
N ARG A 202 -0.36 -25.26 16.30
CA ARG A 202 0.01 -26.63 16.67
C ARG A 202 0.97 -26.68 17.83
N LEU A 203 1.95 -25.78 17.88
CA LEU A 203 2.84 -25.66 19.01
C LEU A 203 2.09 -25.27 20.29
N THR A 204 1.09 -24.40 20.17
CA THR A 204 0.18 -24.05 21.28
C THR A 204 -0.56 -25.29 21.77
N SER A 205 -1.19 -26.06 20.88
CA SER A 205 -1.91 -27.29 21.26
C SER A 205 -0.98 -28.33 21.88
N ARG A 206 0.28 -28.42 21.44
CA ARG A 206 1.26 -29.34 22.03
C ARG A 206 1.64 -28.95 23.46
N ARG A 207 1.92 -27.66 23.69
CA ARG A 207 2.33 -27.16 25.01
C ARG A 207 1.15 -27.03 25.98
N PHE A 208 -0.05 -26.77 25.45
CA PHE A 208 -1.27 -26.51 26.22
C PHE A 208 -2.47 -27.30 25.67
N PRO A 209 -2.54 -28.62 25.89
CA PRO A 209 -3.56 -29.49 25.29
C PRO A 209 -5.01 -29.13 25.65
N ASP A 210 -5.23 -28.52 26.81
CA ASP A 210 -6.56 -28.11 27.30
C ASP A 210 -7.00 -26.73 26.74
N TYR A 211 -6.13 -26.03 26.02
CA TYR A 211 -6.45 -24.74 25.40
C TYR A 211 -7.07 -24.95 24.02
N GLU A 212 -8.39 -24.86 23.93
CA GLU A 212 -9.16 -25.15 22.70
C GLU A 212 -9.03 -24.17 21.51
N PRO A 213 -8.79 -22.85 21.67
CA PRO A 213 -8.84 -21.89 20.56
C PRO A 213 -8.04 -22.24 19.29
N PRO A 214 -6.82 -22.81 19.35
CA PRO A 214 -6.07 -23.26 18.18
C PRO A 214 -6.85 -24.22 17.26
N ILE A 215 -7.73 -25.06 17.81
CA ILE A 215 -8.51 -26.06 17.05
C ILE A 215 -9.35 -25.37 15.98
N LYS A 216 -10.05 -24.28 16.37
CA LYS A 216 -10.88 -23.51 15.46
C LYS A 216 -10.03 -22.83 14.38
N SER A 217 -8.92 -22.20 14.77
CA SER A 217 -8.02 -21.53 13.82
C SER A 217 -7.44 -22.51 12.79
N LEU A 218 -6.99 -23.69 13.24
CA LEU A 218 -6.52 -24.77 12.36
C LEU A 218 -7.64 -25.25 11.41
N SER A 219 -8.84 -25.49 11.91
CA SER A 219 -9.98 -25.94 11.09
C SER A 219 -10.34 -24.96 9.97
N ASN A 220 -10.12 -23.65 10.18
CA ASN A 220 -10.37 -22.62 9.18
C ASN A 220 -9.24 -22.51 8.15
N ALA A 221 -7.98 -22.64 8.58
CA ALA A 221 -6.81 -22.43 7.72
C ALA A 221 -6.47 -23.65 6.85
N LEU A 222 -6.52 -24.85 7.43
CA LEU A 222 -6.01 -26.08 6.79
C LEU A 222 -6.62 -26.37 5.41
N PRO A 223 -7.94 -26.26 5.15
CA PRO A 223 -8.50 -26.63 3.86
C PRO A 223 -7.88 -25.88 2.67
N ARG A 224 -7.67 -24.56 2.81
CA ARG A 224 -7.04 -23.74 1.76
C ARG A 224 -5.57 -24.09 1.59
N LEU A 225 -4.85 -24.27 2.70
CA LEU A 225 -3.41 -24.54 2.68
C LEU A 225 -3.10 -25.94 2.15
N GLN A 226 -3.95 -26.93 2.44
CA GLN A 226 -3.86 -28.27 1.85
C GLN A 226 -4.10 -28.25 0.34
N GLN A 227 -5.06 -27.44 -0.13
CA GLN A 227 -5.29 -27.27 -1.56
C GLN A 227 -4.09 -26.61 -2.24
N LEU A 228 -3.53 -25.56 -1.64
CA LEU A 228 -2.32 -24.90 -2.13
C LEU A 228 -1.13 -25.88 -2.16
N ALA A 229 -0.92 -26.64 -1.08
CA ALA A 229 0.12 -27.67 -0.99
C ALA A 229 -0.05 -28.76 -2.05
N SER A 230 -1.27 -29.23 -2.28
CA SER A 230 -1.56 -30.22 -3.33
C SER A 230 -1.21 -29.68 -4.71
N ASN A 231 -1.58 -28.42 -5.01
CA ASN A 231 -1.25 -27.77 -6.27
C ASN A 231 0.27 -27.56 -6.45
N ALA A 232 0.98 -27.24 -5.37
CA ALA A 232 2.43 -27.07 -5.38
C ALA A 232 3.17 -28.39 -5.62
N ARG A 233 2.71 -29.51 -5.04
CA ARG A 233 3.27 -30.84 -5.31
C ARG A 233 3.15 -31.25 -6.78
N LEU A 234 2.10 -30.82 -7.47
CA LEU A 234 1.95 -31.04 -8.92
C LEU A 234 2.99 -30.28 -9.77
N GLN A 235 3.70 -29.30 -9.20
CA GLN A 235 4.79 -28.58 -9.87
C GLN A 235 6.13 -29.34 -9.81
N GLY A 236 6.16 -30.52 -9.19
CA GLY A 236 7.38 -31.29 -8.90
C GLY A 236 7.93 -30.98 -7.51
N ASP A 237 9.08 -31.56 -7.18
CA ASP A 237 9.71 -31.38 -5.85
C ASP A 237 10.49 -30.06 -5.77
N THR A 238 11.19 -29.71 -6.85
CA THR A 238 12.00 -28.49 -6.96
C THR A 238 11.98 -27.94 -8.39
N LEU A 239 12.10 -26.61 -8.52
CA LEU A 239 12.28 -25.92 -9.79
C LEU A 239 13.75 -25.68 -10.14
N LEU A 240 14.69 -26.02 -9.24
CA LEU A 240 16.11 -25.90 -9.49
C LEU A 240 16.60 -27.03 -10.40
N PRO A 241 17.39 -26.74 -11.44
CA PRO A 241 17.99 -27.78 -12.26
C PRO A 241 19.08 -28.52 -11.46
N LYS A 242 19.37 -29.78 -11.83
CA LYS A 242 20.22 -30.70 -11.06
C LYS A 242 21.62 -30.16 -10.79
N GLU A 243 22.17 -29.36 -11.70
CA GLU A 243 23.50 -28.75 -11.58
C GLU A 243 23.58 -27.73 -10.44
N GLN A 244 22.44 -27.30 -9.91
CA GLN A 244 22.35 -26.37 -8.78
C GLN A 244 22.07 -27.08 -7.45
N TRP A 245 21.80 -28.38 -7.46
CA TRP A 245 21.64 -29.15 -6.23
C TRP A 245 22.97 -29.21 -5.47
N TYR A 246 22.89 -29.26 -4.15
CA TYR A 246 24.00 -29.33 -3.20
C TYR A 246 25.01 -28.18 -3.30
N THR A 247 24.63 -27.05 -3.92
CA THR A 247 25.53 -25.90 -4.13
C THR A 247 25.84 -25.18 -2.82
N HIS A 248 24.82 -24.92 -2.00
CA HIS A 248 24.95 -24.18 -0.74
C HIS A 248 25.10 -25.10 0.47
N TYR A 249 24.57 -26.32 0.37
CA TYR A 249 24.56 -27.25 1.49
C TYR A 249 24.62 -28.70 1.00
N LEU A 250 25.50 -29.47 1.63
CA LEU A 250 25.50 -30.92 1.55
C LEU A 250 25.55 -31.42 2.99
N ASN A 251 24.48 -32.09 3.42
CA ASN A 251 24.43 -32.59 4.78
C ASN A 251 25.42 -33.75 4.96
N PRO A 252 26.32 -33.71 5.96
CA PRO A 252 27.30 -34.76 6.19
C PRO A 252 26.68 -36.11 6.56
N PHE A 253 25.51 -36.15 7.21
CA PHE A 253 24.82 -37.42 7.49
C PHE A 253 24.13 -37.98 6.25
N GLU A 254 23.55 -37.14 5.37
CA GLU A 254 23.07 -37.60 4.07
C GLU A 254 24.22 -38.25 3.27
N LEU A 255 25.40 -37.60 3.29
CA LEU A 255 26.61 -38.11 2.64
C LEU A 255 27.12 -39.43 3.25
N LEU A 256 27.12 -39.54 4.58
CA LEU A 256 27.58 -40.75 5.28
C LEU A 256 26.59 -41.93 5.25
N ASN A 257 25.32 -41.67 4.94
CA ASN A 257 24.24 -42.66 4.90
C ASN A 257 24.19 -43.57 6.14
N PRO A 258 24.00 -43.00 7.35
CA PRO A 258 23.90 -43.78 8.57
C PRO A 258 22.65 -44.68 8.53
N PRO A 259 22.66 -45.81 9.26
CA PRO A 259 21.47 -46.64 9.42
C PRO A 259 20.28 -45.85 9.96
N ASN A 260 19.07 -46.14 9.48
CA ASN A 260 17.85 -45.42 9.86
C ASN A 260 17.52 -45.45 11.36
N ASN A 261 18.03 -46.46 12.10
CA ASN A 261 17.81 -46.64 13.52
C ASN A 261 18.94 -46.07 14.39
N LEU A 262 19.91 -45.38 13.80
CA LEU A 262 20.99 -44.76 14.55
C LEU A 262 20.49 -43.48 15.23
N ASP A 263 20.74 -43.35 16.53
CA ASP A 263 20.57 -42.10 17.26
C ASP A 263 21.88 -41.29 17.28
N LEU A 264 21.79 -39.97 17.46
CA LEU A 264 22.95 -39.10 17.54
C LEU A 264 23.86 -39.45 18.73
N ASP A 265 23.26 -39.83 19.86
CA ASP A 265 23.99 -40.23 21.07
C ASP A 265 24.84 -41.50 20.84
N ASP A 266 24.43 -42.35 19.89
CA ASP A 266 25.15 -43.55 19.48
C ASP A 266 26.17 -43.29 18.36
N PHE A 267 26.19 -42.08 17.76
CA PHE A 267 27.13 -41.72 16.70
C PHE A 267 28.48 -41.28 17.29
N ASP A 268 29.27 -42.27 17.69
CA ASP A 268 30.62 -42.07 18.22
C ASP A 268 31.69 -41.90 17.11
N SER A 269 32.92 -41.60 17.55
CA SER A 269 34.06 -41.45 16.64
C SER A 269 34.35 -42.68 15.77
N LYS A 270 34.04 -43.89 16.26
CA LYS A 270 34.26 -45.14 15.52
C LYS A 270 33.20 -45.33 14.45
N ALA A 271 31.93 -45.05 14.76
CA ALA A 271 30.83 -45.06 13.82
C ALA A 271 31.09 -44.07 12.67
N MET A 272 31.51 -42.85 13.00
CA MET A 272 31.90 -41.83 12.03
C MET A 272 33.04 -42.31 11.12
N GLN A 273 34.13 -42.86 11.70
CA GLN A 273 35.25 -43.37 10.90
C GLN A 273 34.85 -44.53 9.97
N ARG A 274 33.99 -45.43 10.45
CA ARG A 274 33.49 -46.56 9.66
C ARG A 274 32.68 -46.08 8.47
N LEU A 275 31.72 -45.18 8.68
CA LEU A 275 30.88 -44.65 7.61
C LEU A 275 31.70 -43.80 6.62
N LYS A 276 32.63 -42.99 7.12
CA LYS A 276 33.55 -42.21 6.27
C LYS A 276 34.39 -43.12 5.38
N LYS A 277 34.88 -44.25 5.90
CA LYS A 277 35.62 -45.24 5.09
C LYS A 277 34.74 -45.83 3.99
N SER A 278 33.48 -46.17 4.30
CA SER A 278 32.52 -46.69 3.32
C SER A 278 32.24 -45.69 2.20
N LEU A 279 32.00 -44.42 2.55
CA LEU A 279 31.81 -43.33 1.61
C LEU A 279 33.02 -43.13 0.68
N LEU A 280 34.23 -43.11 1.22
CA LEU A 280 35.43 -42.92 0.41
C LEU A 280 35.70 -44.09 -0.54
N GLN A 281 35.28 -45.29 -0.17
CA GLN A 281 35.32 -46.45 -1.05
C GLN A 281 34.27 -46.35 -2.17
N GLU A 282 33.05 -45.91 -1.88
CA GLU A 282 32.01 -45.65 -2.89
C GLU A 282 32.52 -44.64 -3.94
N ILE A 283 33.07 -43.52 -3.48
CA ILE A 283 33.62 -42.47 -4.35
C ILE A 283 34.72 -43.00 -5.28
N ASP A 284 35.56 -43.93 -4.81
CA ASP A 284 36.57 -44.56 -5.67
C ASP A 284 35.99 -45.52 -6.70
N LEU A 285 34.97 -46.28 -6.31
CA LEU A 285 34.40 -47.33 -7.16
C LEU A 285 33.47 -46.77 -8.24
N GLU A 286 32.81 -45.65 -7.95
CA GLU A 286 31.76 -45.05 -8.79
C GLU A 286 32.20 -43.70 -9.40
N ASP A 287 33.51 -43.46 -9.53
CA ASP A 287 34.09 -42.24 -10.12
C ASP A 287 33.50 -40.93 -9.53
N GLY A 288 33.32 -40.90 -8.20
CA GLY A 288 32.78 -39.77 -7.45
C GLY A 288 31.26 -39.68 -7.39
N ILE A 289 30.52 -40.57 -8.05
CA ILE A 289 29.07 -40.70 -7.90
C ILE A 289 28.78 -41.36 -6.55
N VAL A 290 27.78 -40.86 -5.83
CA VAL A 290 27.31 -41.46 -4.57
C VAL A 290 25.93 -42.02 -4.81
N SER A 291 25.80 -43.35 -4.85
CA SER A 291 24.58 -44.04 -5.32
C SER A 291 23.31 -43.70 -4.55
N TRP A 292 23.42 -43.36 -3.27
CA TRP A 292 22.29 -42.97 -2.41
C TRP A 292 21.99 -41.47 -2.42
N ILE A 293 22.79 -40.63 -3.10
CA ILE A 293 22.54 -39.19 -3.25
C ILE A 293 22.36 -38.85 -4.73
N PRO A 294 21.10 -38.71 -5.21
CA PRO A 294 20.84 -38.43 -6.60
C PRO A 294 21.46 -37.11 -7.07
N GLY A 295 22.21 -37.17 -8.17
CA GLY A 295 22.74 -35.98 -8.85
C GLY A 295 24.03 -35.40 -8.26
N ILE A 296 24.64 -36.06 -7.27
CA ILE A 296 25.93 -35.62 -6.74
C ILE A 296 27.10 -36.31 -7.46
N THR A 297 28.13 -35.52 -7.72
CA THR A 297 29.48 -36.01 -8.04
C THR A 297 30.45 -35.25 -7.15
N ILE A 298 31.23 -35.97 -6.36
CA ILE A 298 32.07 -35.38 -5.31
C ILE A 298 33.42 -36.09 -5.24
N ASP A 299 34.50 -35.31 -5.15
CA ASP A 299 35.82 -35.86 -4.90
C ASP A 299 36.04 -36.16 -3.41
N LYS A 300 37.03 -37.01 -3.12
CA LYS A 300 37.36 -37.40 -1.75
C LYS A 300 37.71 -36.22 -0.84
N SER A 301 38.41 -35.21 -1.34
CA SER A 301 38.84 -34.07 -0.53
C SER A 301 37.64 -33.27 -0.06
N LYS A 302 36.70 -33.00 -0.97
CA LYS A 302 35.45 -32.31 -0.64
C LYS A 302 34.58 -33.15 0.32
N ALA A 303 34.46 -34.46 0.08
CA ALA A 303 33.72 -35.35 0.98
C ALA A 303 34.33 -35.39 2.39
N ILE A 304 35.66 -35.45 2.49
CA ILE A 304 36.39 -35.38 3.76
C ILE A 304 36.09 -34.07 4.49
N GLY A 305 36.18 -32.93 3.80
CA GLY A 305 35.93 -31.62 4.39
C GLY A 305 34.50 -31.46 4.93
N VAL A 306 33.50 -31.96 4.19
CA VAL A 306 32.11 -31.98 4.66
C VAL A 306 31.95 -32.83 5.93
N CYS A 307 32.55 -34.02 5.97
CA CYS A 307 32.49 -34.86 7.16
C CYS A 307 33.28 -34.31 8.36
N GLU A 308 34.29 -33.46 8.14
CA GLU A 308 35.09 -32.86 9.22
C GLU A 308 34.31 -31.87 10.07
N GLU A 309 33.21 -31.29 9.54
CA GLU A 309 32.31 -30.46 10.34
C GLU A 309 31.71 -31.21 11.54
N LEU A 310 31.55 -32.53 11.43
CA LEU A 310 31.04 -33.39 12.50
C LEU A 310 31.98 -33.53 13.71
N ASN A 311 33.24 -33.10 13.58
CA ASN A 311 34.17 -33.06 14.71
C ASN A 311 33.78 -31.99 15.74
N ASN A 312 33.06 -30.94 15.31
CA ASN A 312 32.48 -29.97 16.21
C ASN A 312 31.13 -30.50 16.73
N GLU A 313 31.03 -30.74 18.03
CA GLU A 313 29.84 -31.32 18.66
C GLU A 313 28.55 -30.54 18.40
N ARG A 314 28.61 -29.20 18.47
CA ARG A 314 27.45 -28.34 18.22
C ARG A 314 27.01 -28.40 16.75
N LYS A 315 27.94 -28.27 15.80
CA LYS A 315 27.63 -28.41 14.37
C LYS A 315 27.11 -29.81 14.04
N ARG A 316 27.70 -30.85 14.63
CA ARG A 316 27.25 -32.24 14.47
C ARG A 316 25.78 -32.38 14.87
N ALA A 317 25.38 -31.84 16.02
CA ALA A 317 23.97 -31.82 16.43
C ALA A 317 23.09 -31.05 15.43
N PHE A 318 23.53 -29.88 14.97
CA PHE A 318 22.76 -29.08 14.00
C PHE A 318 22.54 -29.80 12.66
N HIS A 319 23.59 -30.39 12.09
CA HIS A 319 23.47 -31.21 10.89
C HIS A 319 22.53 -32.40 11.10
N TRP A 320 22.53 -32.99 12.31
CA TRP A 320 21.62 -34.09 12.64
C TRP A 320 20.17 -33.63 12.67
N TYR A 321 19.86 -32.51 13.33
CA TYR A 321 18.50 -31.97 13.35
C TYR A 321 17.99 -31.64 11.94
N VAL A 322 18.84 -31.05 11.09
CA VAL A 322 18.51 -30.85 9.68
C VAL A 322 18.30 -32.19 8.98
N PHE A 323 19.14 -33.19 9.23
CA PHE A 323 19.02 -34.52 8.61
C PHE A 323 17.72 -35.24 8.98
N GLN A 324 17.20 -35.05 10.20
CA GLN A 324 15.94 -35.61 10.66
C GLN A 324 14.72 -34.89 10.06
N ASN A 325 14.82 -33.57 9.83
CA ASN A 325 13.78 -32.80 9.16
C ASN A 325 13.92 -32.92 7.62
N LYS A 326 13.26 -33.92 7.03
CA LYS A 326 13.39 -34.24 5.60
C LYS A 326 12.98 -33.09 4.67
N PRO A 327 11.88 -32.35 4.90
CA PRO A 327 11.55 -31.18 4.08
C PRO A 327 12.60 -30.07 4.15
N LEU A 328 13.10 -29.73 5.35
CA LEU A 328 14.19 -28.75 5.50
C LEU A 328 15.47 -29.23 4.81
N LEU A 329 15.86 -30.48 5.00
CA LEU A 329 17.03 -31.08 4.34
C LEU A 329 16.91 -30.98 2.81
N ALA A 330 15.77 -31.36 2.26
CA ALA A 330 15.51 -31.33 0.82
C ALA A 330 15.51 -29.89 0.29
N PHE A 331 14.99 -28.92 1.05
CA PHE A 331 15.06 -27.52 0.70
C PHE A 331 16.51 -27.01 0.66
N LEU A 332 17.28 -27.20 1.74
CA LEU A 332 18.66 -26.71 1.84
C LEU A 332 19.57 -27.34 0.77
N CYS A 333 19.38 -28.63 0.48
CA CYS A 333 20.20 -29.35 -0.48
C CYS A 333 19.75 -29.11 -1.93
N LYS A 334 18.45 -29.24 -2.22
CA LYS A 334 17.92 -29.32 -3.59
C LYS A 334 17.01 -28.16 -3.96
N GLY A 335 16.63 -27.32 -3.01
CA GLY A 335 15.66 -26.24 -3.21
C GLY A 335 14.24 -26.77 -3.36
N ALA A 336 13.93 -27.88 -2.68
CA ALA A 336 12.60 -28.46 -2.69
C ALA A 336 11.61 -27.56 -1.93
N HIS A 337 10.45 -27.26 -2.51
CA HIS A 337 9.47 -26.36 -1.87
C HIS A 337 8.57 -27.07 -0.86
N GLU A 338 8.73 -28.38 -0.65
CA GLU A 338 7.99 -29.15 0.35
C GLU A 338 8.13 -28.58 1.78
N HIS A 339 9.29 -27.98 2.11
CA HIS A 339 9.52 -27.30 3.39
C HIS A 339 8.45 -26.25 3.73
N PHE A 340 7.90 -25.59 2.71
CA PHE A 340 6.92 -24.51 2.87
C PHE A 340 5.47 -25.00 2.82
N LEU A 341 5.26 -26.29 2.58
CA LEU A 341 3.92 -26.84 2.45
C LEU A 341 3.36 -27.21 3.81
N VAL A 342 2.09 -26.87 4.03
CA VAL A 342 1.35 -27.29 5.22
C VAL A 342 0.79 -28.68 5.01
N ASP A 343 1.13 -29.60 5.92
CA ASP A 343 0.53 -30.92 6.01
C ASP A 343 -0.77 -30.88 6.83
N GLU A 344 -1.66 -31.87 6.66
CA GLU A 344 -2.91 -31.99 7.41
C GLU A 344 -2.69 -32.16 8.92
N LEU A 345 -1.70 -32.96 9.30
CA LEU A 345 -1.51 -33.42 10.67
C LEU A 345 -0.17 -33.00 11.26
N GLU A 346 0.84 -32.76 10.43
CA GLU A 346 2.21 -32.61 10.91
C GLU A 346 2.81 -31.21 10.72
N SER A 347 3.53 -30.77 11.76
CA SER A 347 4.48 -29.66 11.75
C SER A 347 5.77 -30.12 12.40
N HIS A 348 6.91 -29.59 11.96
CA HIS A 348 8.22 -29.92 12.53
C HIS A 348 8.48 -29.15 13.85
N LEU A 349 7.62 -29.39 14.85
CA LEU A 349 7.58 -28.63 16.10
C LEU A 349 8.90 -28.68 16.88
N ASP A 350 9.63 -29.79 16.83
CA ASP A 350 10.94 -29.89 17.49
C ASP A 350 12.00 -28.99 16.83
N THR A 351 11.94 -28.83 15.51
CA THR A 351 12.81 -27.87 14.81
C THR A 351 12.43 -26.43 15.17
N ILE A 352 11.14 -26.14 15.31
CA ILE A 352 10.65 -24.80 15.70
C ILE A 352 11.08 -24.45 17.12
N GLU A 353 10.97 -25.37 18.08
CA GLU A 353 11.51 -25.18 19.44
C GLU A 353 13.00 -24.89 19.42
N LEU A 354 13.76 -25.68 18.65
CA LEU A 354 15.20 -25.48 18.51
C LEU A 354 15.52 -24.10 17.91
N LEU A 355 14.74 -23.63 16.94
CA LEU A 355 14.92 -22.30 16.34
C LEU A 355 14.52 -21.15 17.27
N ASN A 356 13.61 -21.36 18.20
CA ASN A 356 13.13 -20.35 19.13
C ASN A 356 13.98 -20.24 20.40
N ASN A 357 14.84 -21.22 20.66
CA ASN A 357 15.83 -21.14 21.73
C ASN A 357 17.07 -20.38 21.26
N GLU A 358 17.15 -19.10 21.61
CA GLU A 358 18.24 -18.20 21.19
C GLU A 358 19.63 -18.61 21.72
N ASP A 359 19.70 -19.29 22.86
CA ASP A 359 20.97 -19.67 23.52
C ASP A 359 21.72 -20.79 22.79
N ASN A 360 21.00 -21.58 21.97
CA ASN A 360 21.62 -22.73 21.32
C ASN A 360 22.41 -22.34 20.06
N GLY A 361 22.13 -21.21 19.41
CA GLY A 361 22.80 -20.73 18.20
C GLY A 361 22.45 -21.46 16.88
N PHE A 362 21.42 -22.33 16.88
CA PHE A 362 21.00 -23.09 15.70
C PHE A 362 20.44 -22.19 14.61
N ARG A 363 19.60 -21.20 14.97
CA ARG A 363 19.01 -20.25 14.01
C ARG A 363 20.08 -19.47 13.27
N GLU A 364 21.08 -18.94 13.98
CA GLU A 364 22.19 -18.19 13.37
C GLU A 364 22.99 -19.07 12.41
N TRP A 365 23.34 -20.29 12.83
CA TRP A 365 24.05 -21.24 11.97
C TRP A 365 23.25 -21.63 10.72
N LEU A 366 21.94 -21.88 10.88
CA LEU A 366 21.05 -22.23 9.77
C LEU A 366 20.90 -21.05 8.78
N SER A 367 20.86 -19.82 9.29
CA SER A 367 20.58 -18.61 8.50
C SER A 367 21.59 -18.40 7.37
N ASP A 368 22.88 -18.65 7.62
CA ASP A 368 23.93 -18.52 6.62
C ASP A 368 23.71 -19.45 5.41
N ILE A 369 23.13 -20.64 5.65
CA ILE A 369 22.86 -21.65 4.63
C ILE A 369 21.51 -21.38 3.96
N PHE A 370 20.48 -21.15 4.78
CA PHE A 370 19.10 -21.03 4.36
C PHE A 370 18.89 -19.79 3.49
N ALA A 371 19.46 -18.64 3.86
CA ALA A 371 19.16 -17.38 3.19
C ALA A 371 19.59 -17.39 1.71
N SER A 372 20.79 -17.87 1.40
CA SER A 372 21.28 -17.97 0.01
C SER A 372 20.47 -18.99 -0.80
N GLN A 373 20.10 -20.12 -0.21
CA GLN A 373 19.27 -21.11 -0.89
C GLN A 373 17.85 -20.58 -1.14
N PHE A 374 17.27 -19.86 -0.18
CA PHE A 374 15.97 -19.22 -0.33
C PHE A 374 15.95 -18.18 -1.46
N ASP A 375 16.93 -17.28 -1.49
CA ASP A 375 17.03 -16.29 -2.58
C ASP A 375 17.14 -16.97 -3.95
N ARG A 376 17.90 -18.06 -4.05
CA ARG A 376 18.05 -18.83 -5.28
C ARG A 376 16.72 -19.44 -5.74
N VAL A 377 15.99 -20.10 -4.84
CA VAL A 377 14.70 -20.72 -5.16
C VAL A 377 13.66 -19.64 -5.48
N LEU A 378 13.58 -18.58 -4.68
CA LEU A 378 12.66 -17.46 -4.92
C LEU A 378 12.93 -16.81 -6.28
N SER A 379 14.20 -16.53 -6.60
CA SER A 379 14.61 -15.99 -7.89
C SER A 379 14.16 -16.88 -9.04
N LYS A 380 14.35 -18.21 -8.91
CA LYS A 380 13.94 -19.18 -9.94
C LYS A 380 12.42 -19.22 -10.11
N VAL A 381 11.67 -19.13 -9.02
CA VAL A 381 10.21 -19.15 -9.02
C VAL A 381 9.64 -17.88 -9.70
N ILE A 382 10.23 -16.71 -9.42
CA ILE A 382 9.86 -15.45 -10.08
C ILE A 382 10.18 -15.52 -11.58
N ASP A 383 11.38 -15.95 -11.94
CA ASP A 383 11.83 -16.09 -13.34
C ASP A 383 10.96 -17.07 -14.14
N SER A 384 10.60 -18.20 -13.53
CA SER A 384 9.74 -19.22 -14.14
C SER A 384 8.25 -18.90 -14.07
N ARG A 385 7.85 -17.84 -13.35
CA ARG A 385 6.45 -17.41 -13.15
C ARG A 385 5.58 -18.51 -12.52
N ASN A 386 6.16 -19.33 -11.65
CA ASN A 386 5.41 -20.35 -10.93
C ASN A 386 4.73 -19.74 -9.69
N PHE A 387 3.57 -19.12 -9.87
CA PHE A 387 2.88 -18.38 -8.79
C PHE A 387 2.43 -19.27 -7.63
N ILE A 388 2.16 -20.55 -7.89
CA ILE A 388 1.72 -21.51 -6.86
C ILE A 388 2.87 -21.75 -5.87
N VAL A 389 4.07 -22.03 -6.39
CA VAL A 389 5.25 -22.20 -5.53
C VAL A 389 5.68 -20.86 -4.92
N LEU A 390 5.48 -19.74 -5.62
CA LEU A 390 5.74 -18.40 -5.07
C LEU A 390 4.90 -18.13 -3.83
N GLU A 391 3.60 -18.41 -3.92
CA GLU A 391 2.67 -18.24 -2.80
C GLU A 391 3.13 -19.10 -1.61
N CYS A 392 3.45 -20.38 -1.83
CA CYS A 392 3.97 -21.25 -0.76
C CYS A 392 5.23 -20.71 -0.08
N LEU A 393 6.22 -20.23 -0.86
CA LEU A 393 7.48 -19.69 -0.33
C LEU A 393 7.30 -18.43 0.52
N LEU A 394 6.22 -17.68 0.25
CA LEU A 394 5.91 -16.44 0.96
C LEU A 394 4.98 -16.68 2.15
N ASP A 395 4.32 -17.83 2.21
CA ASP A 395 3.36 -18.23 3.25
C ASP A 395 4.00 -18.62 4.59
N GLY A 396 5.33 -18.52 4.73
CA GLY A 396 6.03 -18.63 6.01
C GLY A 396 7.29 -19.49 5.97
N ARG A 397 7.71 -19.97 7.15
CA ARG A 397 8.86 -20.87 7.38
C ARG A 397 10.19 -20.38 6.82
N ARG A 398 10.34 -19.05 6.72
CA ARG A 398 11.62 -18.41 6.42
C ARG A 398 12.46 -18.38 7.70
N TRP A 399 13.01 -19.53 8.06
CA TRP A 399 13.75 -19.77 9.30
C TRP A 399 15.15 -19.14 9.25
N VAL A 400 15.17 -17.81 9.27
CA VAL A 400 16.35 -16.97 9.14
C VAL A 400 16.31 -15.89 10.23
N ALA A 401 17.47 -15.59 10.82
CA ALA A 401 17.62 -14.47 11.75
C ALA A 401 17.41 -13.12 11.03
N SER A 402 16.94 -12.12 11.75
CA SER A 402 16.71 -10.77 11.19
C SER A 402 17.98 -10.19 10.54
N SER A 403 19.15 -10.48 11.10
CA SER A 403 20.48 -10.09 10.61
C SER A 403 20.84 -10.62 9.21
N ARG A 404 20.11 -11.64 8.74
CA ARG A 404 20.35 -12.33 7.46
C ARG A 404 19.15 -12.24 6.50
N ALA A 405 18.07 -11.59 6.90
CA ALA A 405 16.83 -11.52 6.12
C ALA A 405 17.03 -10.86 4.75
N ASP A 406 17.92 -9.88 4.62
CA ASP A 406 18.20 -9.19 3.35
C ASP A 406 18.75 -10.12 2.26
N ILE A 407 19.55 -11.12 2.66
CA ILE A 407 20.19 -12.06 1.74
C ILE A 407 19.13 -12.91 1.01
N CYS A 408 18.00 -13.20 1.66
CA CYS A 408 16.89 -13.97 1.11
C CYS A 408 16.27 -13.38 -0.17
N PHE A 409 16.57 -12.12 -0.49
CA PHE A 409 15.87 -11.39 -1.55
C PHE A 409 16.80 -10.71 -2.54
N GLU A 410 18.11 -10.84 -2.39
CA GLU A 410 19.09 -10.05 -3.15
C GLU A 410 18.94 -10.22 -4.68
N ASN A 411 18.91 -11.46 -5.18
CA ASN A 411 18.78 -11.72 -6.61
C ASN A 411 17.33 -11.57 -7.07
N ALA A 412 16.36 -11.93 -6.23
CA ALA A 412 14.95 -11.72 -6.51
C ALA A 412 14.64 -10.24 -6.77
N ARG A 413 15.22 -9.32 -5.98
CA ARG A 413 15.11 -7.88 -6.18
C ARG A 413 15.69 -7.42 -7.51
N ARG A 414 16.87 -7.92 -7.89
CA ARG A 414 17.47 -7.63 -9.22
C ARG A 414 16.60 -8.12 -10.38
N LEU A 415 15.91 -9.24 -10.21
CA LEU A 415 14.96 -9.74 -11.22
C LEU A 415 13.75 -8.82 -11.34
N VAL A 416 13.11 -8.48 -10.22
CA VAL A 416 11.94 -7.60 -10.17
C VAL A 416 12.27 -6.21 -10.73
N ASP A 417 13.44 -5.67 -10.39
CA ASP A 417 13.91 -4.38 -10.91
C ASP A 417 13.96 -4.37 -12.46
N ARG A 418 14.49 -5.44 -13.07
CA ARG A 418 14.53 -5.58 -14.53
C ARG A 418 13.15 -5.73 -15.16
N LEU A 419 12.18 -6.31 -14.44
CA LEU A 419 10.80 -6.42 -14.94
C LEU A 419 10.13 -5.03 -15.09
N LEU A 420 10.62 -4.00 -14.39
CA LEU A 420 10.12 -2.63 -14.49
C LEU A 420 10.70 -1.84 -15.67
N ASP A 421 11.79 -2.32 -16.29
CA ASP A 421 12.47 -1.60 -17.37
C ASP A 421 11.55 -1.18 -18.54
N PRO A 422 10.62 -2.02 -19.02
CA PRO A 422 9.70 -1.61 -20.08
C PRO A 422 8.81 -0.41 -19.68
N LEU A 423 8.35 -0.39 -18.43
CA LEU A 423 7.52 0.70 -17.90
C LEU A 423 8.33 1.98 -17.71
N ARG A 424 9.55 1.88 -17.17
CA ARG A 424 10.51 3.00 -17.05
C ARG A 424 10.87 3.59 -18.42
N LYS A 425 11.07 2.73 -19.43
CA LYS A 425 11.29 3.15 -20.83
C LYS A 425 10.06 3.84 -21.42
N ALA A 426 8.85 3.36 -21.11
CA ALA A 426 7.62 4.02 -21.54
C ALA A 426 7.53 5.43 -20.96
N LYS A 427 7.76 5.58 -19.66
CA LYS A 427 7.84 6.87 -18.97
C LYS A 427 8.89 7.79 -19.56
N HIS A 428 10.11 7.30 -19.81
CA HIS A 428 11.20 8.11 -20.39
C HIS A 428 10.80 8.76 -21.72
N ASN A 429 10.01 8.06 -22.53
CA ASN A 429 9.56 8.53 -23.84
C ASN A 429 8.22 9.28 -23.81
N ALA A 430 7.55 9.38 -22.66
CA ALA A 430 6.14 9.76 -22.55
C ALA A 430 5.84 11.17 -23.05
N ASP A 431 6.77 12.12 -22.95
CA ASP A 431 6.57 13.48 -23.48
C ASP A 431 6.59 13.52 -25.02
N SER A 432 7.39 12.65 -25.65
CA SER A 432 7.54 12.59 -27.11
C SER A 432 6.59 11.59 -27.80
N LYS A 433 6.13 10.57 -27.07
CA LYS A 433 5.29 9.49 -27.59
C LYS A 433 4.04 9.37 -26.73
N LYS A 434 2.87 9.59 -27.36
CA LYS A 434 1.56 9.38 -26.72
C LYS A 434 1.25 7.89 -26.61
N TYR A 435 1.18 7.37 -25.39
CA TYR A 435 0.82 5.97 -25.12
C TYR A 435 -0.69 5.81 -24.93
N SER A 436 -1.27 4.71 -25.43
CA SER A 436 -2.65 4.35 -25.10
C SER A 436 -2.71 3.59 -23.77
N THR A 437 -3.85 3.65 -23.09
CA THR A 437 -4.11 2.88 -21.85
C THR A 437 -3.90 1.38 -22.09
N SER A 438 -4.26 0.87 -23.27
CA SER A 438 -4.01 -0.52 -23.67
C SER A 438 -2.53 -0.86 -23.79
N SER A 439 -1.70 0.03 -24.32
CA SER A 439 -0.24 -0.20 -24.45
C SER A 439 0.45 -0.27 -23.09
N ILE A 440 0.03 0.58 -22.14
CA ILE A 440 0.57 0.53 -20.78
C ILE A 440 0.06 -0.70 -20.04
N ARG A 441 -1.22 -1.06 -20.21
CA ARG A 441 -1.76 -2.31 -19.64
C ARG A 441 -1.01 -3.54 -20.14
N GLU A 442 -0.69 -3.60 -21.43
CA GLU A 442 0.12 -4.68 -22.00
C GLU A 442 1.51 -4.76 -21.34
N ILE A 443 2.16 -3.62 -21.07
CA ILE A 443 3.43 -3.58 -20.32
C ILE A 443 3.26 -4.14 -18.89
N LEU A 444 2.17 -3.78 -18.21
CA LEU A 444 1.87 -4.23 -16.84
C LEU A 444 1.52 -5.71 -16.76
N GLU A 445 0.92 -6.27 -17.81
CA GLU A 445 0.55 -7.68 -17.91
C GLU A 445 1.71 -8.54 -18.45
N THR A 446 2.60 -7.96 -19.25
CA THR A 446 3.79 -8.63 -19.80
C THR A 446 4.66 -9.12 -18.66
N ASN A 447 5.12 -10.38 -18.79
CA ASN A 447 5.91 -11.06 -17.76
C ASN A 447 5.24 -11.15 -16.38
N ALA A 448 3.93 -10.92 -16.30
CA ALA A 448 3.13 -10.94 -15.07
C ALA A 448 3.60 -9.96 -13.99
N LEU A 449 4.09 -8.78 -14.38
CA LEU A 449 4.65 -7.77 -13.47
C LEU A 449 3.70 -7.44 -12.30
N VAL A 450 2.42 -7.15 -12.59
CA VAL A 450 1.44 -6.79 -11.54
C VAL A 450 1.20 -7.94 -10.56
N VAL A 451 1.06 -9.17 -11.08
CA VAL A 451 0.83 -10.35 -10.24
C VAL A 451 2.01 -10.57 -9.30
N ILE A 452 3.24 -10.52 -9.83
CA ILE A 452 4.47 -10.67 -9.05
C ILE A 452 4.56 -9.59 -7.98
N LEU A 453 4.42 -8.31 -8.36
CA LEU A 453 4.54 -7.19 -7.43
C LEU A 453 3.50 -7.26 -6.30
N ASN A 454 2.27 -7.69 -6.59
CA ASN A 454 1.21 -7.82 -5.59
C ASN A 454 1.34 -9.03 -4.65
N LEU A 455 2.10 -10.06 -5.06
CA LEU A 455 2.38 -11.22 -4.22
C LEU A 455 3.59 -10.99 -3.30
N LEU A 456 4.55 -10.17 -3.74
CA LEU A 456 5.81 -9.99 -3.01
C LEU A 456 5.61 -9.24 -1.67
N PRO A 457 6.41 -9.58 -0.64
CA PRO A 457 6.25 -9.05 0.71
C PRO A 457 6.68 -7.58 0.82
N ALA A 458 6.56 -7.01 2.03
CA ALA A 458 6.90 -5.63 2.34
C ALA A 458 8.28 -5.18 1.84
N TYR A 459 9.24 -6.12 1.79
CA TYR A 459 10.59 -5.90 1.27
C TYR A 459 10.66 -5.47 -0.20
N PHE A 460 9.59 -5.58 -0.99
CA PHE A 460 9.52 -5.17 -2.40
C PHE A 460 8.57 -3.98 -2.64
N ARG A 461 8.07 -3.35 -1.57
CA ARG A 461 7.11 -2.24 -1.66
C ARG A 461 7.67 -1.02 -2.42
N ASP A 462 8.98 -0.83 -2.41
CA ASP A 462 9.66 0.19 -3.19
C ASP A 462 9.48 -0.01 -4.71
N TYR A 463 9.47 -1.25 -5.20
CA TYR A 463 9.20 -1.55 -6.61
C TYR A 463 7.73 -1.34 -7.01
N GLN A 464 6.78 -1.62 -6.10
CA GLN A 464 5.38 -1.25 -6.31
C GLN A 464 5.20 0.26 -6.40
N ASN A 465 5.84 1.02 -5.49
CA ASN A 465 5.84 2.48 -5.53
C ASN A 465 6.48 3.02 -6.82
N ASP A 466 7.57 2.43 -7.28
CA ASP A 466 8.20 2.83 -8.55
C ASP A 466 7.25 2.60 -9.73
N ALA A 467 6.62 1.42 -9.84
CA ALA A 467 5.65 1.14 -10.90
C ALA A 467 4.52 2.18 -10.94
N VAL A 468 3.93 2.49 -9.78
CA VAL A 468 2.87 3.49 -9.64
C VAL A 468 3.38 4.88 -10.00
N THR A 469 4.60 5.24 -9.60
CA THR A 469 5.24 6.52 -9.92
C THR A 469 5.48 6.69 -11.43
N GLN A 470 5.88 5.63 -12.12
CA GLN A 470 6.05 5.66 -13.57
C GLN A 470 4.70 5.87 -14.29
N ILE A 471 3.64 5.17 -13.87
CA ILE A 471 2.28 5.34 -14.42
C ILE A 471 1.77 6.76 -14.19
N ARG A 472 1.93 7.28 -12.96
CA ARG A 472 1.58 8.67 -12.62
C ARG A 472 2.30 9.67 -13.53
N SER A 473 3.60 9.47 -13.75
CA SER A 473 4.39 10.34 -14.64
C SER A 473 3.89 10.28 -16.09
N ILE A 474 3.53 9.09 -16.59
CA ILE A 474 2.94 8.93 -17.92
C ILE A 474 1.59 9.66 -18.01
N ALA A 475 0.74 9.59 -16.98
CA ALA A 475 -0.52 10.31 -16.92
C ALA A 475 -0.30 11.84 -16.99
N ILE A 476 0.68 12.36 -16.26
CA ILE A 476 1.07 13.77 -16.31
C ILE A 476 1.48 14.17 -17.74
N SER A 477 2.31 13.36 -18.41
CA SER A 477 2.68 13.61 -19.82
C SER A 477 1.46 13.56 -20.76
N CYS A 478 0.47 12.69 -20.53
CA CYS A 478 -0.78 12.66 -21.32
C CYS A 478 -1.52 14.00 -21.25
N SER A 479 -1.62 14.63 -20.08
CA SER A 479 -2.26 15.95 -19.94
C SER A 479 -1.36 17.07 -20.44
N ASN A 480 -0.13 17.20 -19.92
CA ASN A 480 0.73 18.36 -20.16
C ASN A 480 1.33 18.38 -21.58
N SER A 481 1.81 17.24 -22.07
CA SER A 481 2.54 17.15 -23.34
C SER A 481 1.61 16.84 -24.51
N HIS A 482 0.50 16.14 -24.27
CA HIS A 482 -0.44 15.69 -25.31
C HIS A 482 -1.84 16.32 -25.24
N GLY A 483 -2.13 17.15 -24.24
CA GLY A 483 -3.42 17.84 -24.08
C GLY A 483 -4.61 16.91 -23.88
N ASP A 484 -4.39 15.73 -23.31
CA ASP A 484 -5.38 14.66 -23.18
C ASP A 484 -5.63 14.29 -21.71
N SER A 485 -6.40 15.13 -21.02
CA SER A 485 -6.76 14.95 -19.62
C SER A 485 -7.65 13.71 -19.39
N SER A 486 -8.47 13.32 -20.39
CA SER A 486 -9.27 12.09 -20.32
C SER A 486 -8.37 10.84 -20.32
N LEU A 487 -7.37 10.80 -21.21
CA LEU A 487 -6.38 9.72 -21.21
C LEU A 487 -5.52 9.74 -19.94
N ALA A 488 -5.15 10.91 -19.43
CA ALA A 488 -4.42 11.04 -18.17
C ALA A 488 -5.19 10.41 -17.00
N ARG A 489 -6.51 10.65 -16.90
CA ARG A 489 -7.39 10.00 -15.93
C ARG A 489 -7.37 8.48 -16.08
N GLU A 490 -7.54 7.96 -17.30
CA GLU A 490 -7.50 6.52 -17.56
C GLU A 490 -6.16 5.89 -17.14
N MET A 491 -5.04 6.58 -17.39
CA MET A 491 -3.71 6.15 -16.96
C MET A 491 -3.60 6.08 -15.44
N LEU A 492 -4.10 7.10 -14.71
CA LEU A 492 -4.11 7.05 -13.25
C LEU A 492 -4.96 5.90 -12.71
N GLN A 493 -6.08 5.53 -13.37
CA GLN A 493 -6.88 4.38 -12.95
C GLN A 493 -6.10 3.07 -12.98
N LEU A 494 -5.09 2.93 -13.86
CA LEU A 494 -4.23 1.73 -13.89
C LEU A 494 -3.44 1.55 -12.59
N THR A 495 -3.20 2.60 -11.81
CA THR A 495 -2.51 2.47 -10.51
C THR A 495 -3.32 1.66 -9.49
N LYS A 496 -4.64 1.50 -9.68
CA LYS A 496 -5.51 0.76 -8.74
C LYS A 496 -5.26 -0.74 -8.72
N VAL A 497 -4.58 -1.30 -9.72
CA VAL A 497 -4.25 -2.74 -9.74
C VAL A 497 -3.19 -3.12 -8.70
N PHE A 498 -2.44 -2.15 -8.16
CA PHE A 498 -1.43 -2.37 -7.13
C PHE A 498 -2.06 -2.31 -5.74
N ARG A 499 -1.77 -3.35 -4.93
CA ARG A 499 -2.29 -3.50 -3.57
C ARG A 499 -1.63 -2.55 -2.58
N PHE A 500 -0.35 -2.24 -2.76
CA PHE A 500 0.37 -1.32 -1.90
C PHE A 500 0.80 -0.05 -2.65
N LYS A 501 0.68 1.08 -1.94
CA LYS A 501 1.20 2.40 -2.29
C LYS A 501 1.60 3.09 -0.99
N SER A 502 2.72 3.81 -0.98
CA SER A 502 3.08 4.64 0.19
C SER A 502 2.03 5.72 0.44
N ILE A 503 1.90 6.15 1.70
CA ILE A 503 0.97 7.20 2.13
C ILE A 503 1.13 8.47 1.28
N ASP A 504 2.36 8.98 1.14
CA ASP A 504 2.67 10.16 0.30
C ASP A 504 2.23 9.97 -1.16
N LEU A 505 2.43 8.77 -1.72
CA LEU A 505 2.01 8.48 -3.09
C LEU A 505 0.49 8.40 -3.24
N ASN A 506 -0.22 7.85 -2.26
CA ASN A 506 -1.69 7.84 -2.26
C ASN A 506 -2.24 9.27 -2.23
N GLN A 507 -1.72 10.11 -1.34
CA GLN A 507 -2.13 11.51 -1.25
C GLN A 507 -1.90 12.25 -2.58
N ARG A 508 -0.71 12.10 -3.18
CA ARG A 508 -0.42 12.71 -4.50
C ARG A 508 -1.33 12.21 -5.61
N LEU A 509 -1.71 10.92 -5.60
CA LEU A 509 -2.63 10.38 -6.59
C LEU A 509 -4.04 10.95 -6.41
N GLU A 510 -4.50 11.15 -5.17
CA GLU A 510 -5.78 11.79 -4.87
C GLU A 510 -5.81 13.24 -5.39
N GLU A 511 -4.78 14.03 -5.08
CA GLU A 511 -4.61 15.40 -5.60
C GLU A 511 -4.56 15.43 -7.14
N ASP A 512 -3.86 14.49 -7.78
CA ASP A 512 -3.82 14.38 -9.24
C ASP A 512 -5.18 14.04 -9.84
N PHE A 513 -5.95 13.13 -9.20
CA PHE A 513 -7.29 12.79 -9.65
C PHE A 513 -8.21 13.99 -9.60
N GLU A 514 -8.24 14.72 -8.48
CA GLU A 514 -9.05 15.93 -8.32
C GLU A 514 -8.72 16.97 -9.40
N LYS A 515 -7.43 17.27 -9.57
CA LYS A 515 -6.96 18.24 -10.56
C LYS A 515 -7.30 17.82 -12.00
N ILE A 516 -7.18 16.54 -12.33
CA ILE A 516 -7.53 16.06 -13.67
C ILE A 516 -9.04 16.12 -13.90
N GLU A 517 -9.88 15.83 -12.89
CA GLU A 517 -11.32 16.01 -13.04
C GLU A 517 -11.70 17.48 -13.25
N GLU A 518 -11.05 18.41 -12.54
CA GLU A 518 -11.22 19.86 -12.80
C GLU A 518 -10.84 20.24 -14.23
N LEU A 519 -9.69 19.75 -14.73
CA LEU A 519 -9.26 19.99 -16.10
C LEU A 519 -10.25 19.39 -17.11
N ILE A 520 -10.77 18.19 -16.87
CA ILE A 520 -11.77 17.56 -17.75
C ILE A 520 -13.07 18.37 -17.75
N LEU A 521 -13.53 18.84 -16.59
CA LEU A 521 -14.73 19.68 -16.49
C LEU A 521 -14.54 21.00 -17.26
N GLU A 522 -13.40 21.65 -17.09
CA GLU A 522 -13.06 22.90 -17.79
C GLU A 522 -12.96 22.68 -19.30
N GLU A 523 -12.32 21.59 -19.74
CA GLU A 523 -12.22 21.19 -21.15
C GLU A 523 -13.57 20.83 -21.78
N ARG A 524 -14.61 20.57 -20.98
CA ARG A 524 -15.95 20.16 -21.43
C ARG A 524 -17.04 21.19 -21.10
N LYS A 525 -16.69 22.33 -20.51
CA LYS A 525 -17.67 23.31 -19.99
C LYS A 525 -18.62 23.85 -21.07
N ASP A 526 -18.15 23.91 -22.31
CA ASP A 526 -18.89 24.44 -23.45
C ASP A 526 -19.60 23.35 -24.28
N GLU A 527 -19.68 22.10 -23.79
CA GLU A 527 -20.42 21.04 -24.50
C GLU A 527 -21.91 21.38 -24.61
N ALA A 528 -22.49 21.27 -25.80
CA ALA A 528 -23.90 21.51 -26.05
C ALA A 528 -24.63 20.19 -26.29
N LYS A 529 -25.63 19.89 -25.45
CA LYS A 529 -26.48 18.70 -25.57
C LYS A 529 -27.96 19.13 -25.54
N LEU A 530 -28.66 18.87 -26.62
CA LEU A 530 -30.04 19.28 -26.84
C LEU A 530 -30.90 18.07 -27.19
N SER A 531 -32.14 18.05 -26.72
CA SER A 531 -33.11 17.00 -27.04
C SER A 531 -34.45 17.61 -27.44
N SER A 532 -35.02 17.15 -28.56
CA SER A 532 -36.36 17.51 -29.00
C SER A 532 -37.10 16.27 -29.52
N GLY A 533 -38.11 15.82 -28.77
CA GLY A 533 -38.83 14.59 -29.12
C GLY A 533 -37.91 13.36 -29.10
N SER A 534 -37.82 12.64 -30.22
CA SER A 534 -36.93 11.48 -30.40
C SER A 534 -35.54 11.83 -30.94
N GLU A 535 -35.25 13.11 -31.22
CA GLU A 535 -33.95 13.54 -31.72
C GLU A 535 -33.10 14.15 -30.60
N SER A 536 -31.86 13.68 -30.48
CA SER A 536 -30.81 14.31 -29.67
C SER A 536 -29.71 14.88 -30.57
N TRP A 537 -29.22 16.06 -30.24
CA TRP A 537 -28.15 16.77 -30.92
C TRP A 537 -27.05 17.09 -29.91
N GLU A 538 -25.82 16.78 -30.27
CA GLU A 538 -24.68 16.99 -29.38
C GLU A 538 -23.51 17.57 -30.17
N ILE A 539 -22.89 18.62 -29.63
CA ILE A 539 -21.55 19.07 -30.00
C ILE A 539 -20.71 18.98 -28.74
N THR A 540 -19.76 18.06 -28.73
CA THR A 540 -18.86 17.83 -27.61
C THR A 540 -17.40 17.96 -28.04
N LYS A 541 -16.47 17.85 -27.07
CA LYS A 541 -15.04 17.78 -27.35
C LYS A 541 -14.69 16.63 -28.31
N GLU A 542 -15.43 15.52 -28.25
CA GLU A 542 -15.24 14.35 -29.10
C GLU A 542 -15.75 14.55 -30.52
N GLY A 543 -16.80 15.35 -30.73
CA GLY A 543 -17.37 15.56 -32.05
C GLY A 543 -18.82 16.00 -32.09
N VAL A 544 -19.44 15.79 -33.24
CA VAL A 544 -20.83 16.19 -33.53
C VAL A 544 -21.69 14.96 -33.70
N LYS A 545 -22.83 14.89 -33.01
CA LYS A 545 -23.76 13.75 -33.04
C LYS A 545 -25.20 14.16 -33.29
N LYS A 546 -25.92 13.40 -34.13
CA LYS A 546 -27.37 13.45 -34.32
C LYS A 546 -27.97 12.05 -34.33
N GLY A 547 -28.67 11.64 -33.28
CA GLY A 547 -29.12 10.25 -33.13
C GLY A 547 -27.93 9.27 -33.26
N GLU A 548 -27.99 8.30 -34.18
CA GLU A 548 -26.91 7.33 -34.44
C GLU A 548 -25.74 7.88 -35.29
N ARG A 549 -25.86 9.09 -35.85
CA ARG A 549 -24.85 9.68 -36.73
C ARG A 549 -23.81 10.45 -35.91
N PHE A 550 -22.52 10.15 -36.09
CA PHE A 550 -21.41 10.80 -35.40
C PHE A 550 -20.28 11.20 -36.36
N ILE A 551 -19.72 12.40 -36.18
CA ILE A 551 -18.49 12.87 -36.83
C ILE A 551 -17.52 13.28 -35.72
N ALA A 552 -16.35 12.66 -35.66
CA ALA A 552 -15.31 13.04 -34.70
C ALA A 552 -14.84 14.48 -34.95
N ALA A 553 -14.58 15.26 -33.89
CA ALA A 553 -14.16 16.66 -34.01
C ALA A 553 -12.93 16.83 -34.93
N ALA A 554 -11.94 15.94 -34.79
CA ALA A 554 -10.74 15.92 -35.62
C ALA A 554 -11.00 15.63 -37.12
N ASP A 555 -12.17 15.10 -37.47
CA ASP A 555 -12.57 14.79 -38.85
C ASP A 555 -13.46 15.88 -39.48
N VAL A 556 -13.90 16.88 -38.70
CA VAL A 556 -14.67 18.01 -39.22
C VAL A 556 -13.75 18.96 -39.99
N HIS A 557 -14.08 19.26 -41.25
CA HIS A 557 -13.34 20.23 -42.08
C HIS A 557 -14.24 21.35 -42.62
N SER A 558 -15.55 21.22 -42.48
CA SER A 558 -16.50 22.27 -42.87
C SER A 558 -17.58 22.44 -41.81
N VAL A 559 -17.81 23.69 -41.42
CA VAL A 559 -18.88 24.12 -40.51
C VAL A 559 -19.64 25.30 -41.10
N ARG A 560 -20.95 25.35 -40.84
CA ARG A 560 -21.82 26.44 -41.30
C ARG A 560 -23.01 26.60 -40.37
N TRP A 561 -23.43 27.82 -40.08
CA TRP A 561 -24.58 28.07 -39.21
C TRP A 561 -25.28 29.38 -39.53
N GLY A 562 -26.58 29.46 -39.24
CA GLY A 562 -27.28 30.73 -39.30
C GLY A 562 -28.75 30.62 -38.91
N ALA A 563 -29.36 31.78 -38.70
CA ALA A 563 -30.78 31.90 -38.38
C ALA A 563 -31.51 32.66 -39.50
N LEU A 564 -32.76 32.28 -39.78
CA LEU A 564 -33.66 33.00 -40.66
C LEU A 564 -34.88 33.44 -39.86
N VAL A 565 -35.22 34.72 -39.95
CA VAL A 565 -36.44 35.26 -39.33
C VAL A 565 -37.51 35.40 -40.40
N THR A 566 -38.60 34.69 -40.26
CA THR A 566 -39.79 34.82 -41.11
C THR A 566 -40.92 35.43 -40.30
N ARG A 567 -41.50 36.53 -40.78
CA ARG A 567 -42.66 37.19 -40.14
C ARG A 567 -43.93 36.81 -40.90
N ASP A 568 -44.90 36.24 -40.20
CA ASP A 568 -46.24 35.94 -40.73
C ASP A 568 -47.33 36.68 -39.92
N SER A 569 -48.60 36.44 -40.26
CA SER A 569 -49.75 37.06 -39.58
C SER A 569 -49.92 36.62 -38.12
N LEU A 570 -49.20 35.58 -37.69
CA LEU A 570 -49.25 34.95 -36.36
C LEU A 570 -47.96 35.19 -35.54
N GLY A 571 -47.05 36.04 -36.01
CA GLY A 571 -45.84 36.46 -35.31
C GLY A 571 -44.54 36.21 -36.08
N GLU A 572 -43.42 36.31 -35.36
CA GLU A 572 -42.10 35.95 -35.90
C GLU A 572 -41.82 34.47 -35.63
N VAL A 573 -41.31 33.78 -36.66
CA VAL A 573 -40.80 32.41 -36.58
C VAL A 573 -39.31 32.45 -36.89
N TYR A 574 -38.52 31.89 -36.00
CA TYR A 574 -37.06 31.85 -36.09
C TYR A 574 -36.64 30.44 -36.47
N ASP A 575 -35.92 30.30 -37.57
CA ASP A 575 -35.42 29.04 -38.10
C ASP A 575 -33.90 28.98 -37.96
N PHE A 576 -33.42 28.19 -36.99
CA PHE A 576 -32.00 28.03 -36.68
C PHE A 576 -31.43 26.80 -37.37
N PHE A 577 -30.16 26.87 -37.75
CA PHE A 577 -29.50 25.81 -38.49
C PHE A 577 -27.99 25.76 -38.23
N PHE A 578 -27.45 24.55 -38.14
CA PHE A 578 -26.02 24.24 -38.00
C PHE A 578 -25.67 23.01 -38.84
N VAL A 579 -24.50 23.01 -39.49
CA VAL A 579 -23.94 21.89 -40.26
C VAL A 579 -22.50 21.65 -39.88
N ALA A 580 -22.14 20.38 -39.74
CA ALA A 580 -20.76 19.91 -39.78
C ALA A 580 -20.58 18.87 -40.88
N THR A 581 -19.47 18.93 -41.60
CA THR A 581 -19.11 17.99 -42.67
C THR A 581 -17.78 17.29 -42.38
N SER A 582 -17.78 15.97 -42.56
CA SER A 582 -16.64 15.07 -42.36
C SER A 582 -15.74 15.00 -43.58
N LYS A 583 -14.42 15.01 -43.35
CA LYS A 583 -13.40 14.91 -44.41
C LYS A 583 -13.22 13.51 -44.99
N LYS A 584 -13.67 12.48 -44.27
CA LYS A 584 -13.41 11.07 -44.64
C LYS A 584 -14.43 10.52 -45.65
N ASN A 585 -15.64 11.06 -45.67
CA ASN A 585 -16.77 10.48 -46.40
C ASN A 585 -17.84 11.50 -46.82
N ASP A 586 -17.55 12.81 -46.75
CA ASP A 586 -18.49 13.91 -47.01
C ASP A 586 -19.81 13.82 -46.21
N MET A 587 -19.82 13.07 -45.11
CA MET A 587 -20.99 12.93 -44.25
C MET A 587 -21.32 14.29 -43.64
N LYS A 588 -22.60 14.68 -43.74
CA LYS A 588 -23.13 15.91 -43.16
C LYS A 588 -24.06 15.61 -41.99
N ILE A 589 -23.80 16.25 -40.85
CA ILE A 589 -24.74 16.32 -39.74
C ILE A 589 -25.38 17.70 -39.75
N ILE A 590 -26.71 17.73 -39.74
CA ILE A 590 -27.53 18.94 -39.83
C ILE A 590 -28.43 19.04 -38.61
N PHE A 591 -28.25 20.09 -37.82
CA PHE A 591 -29.19 20.52 -36.78
C PHE A 591 -30.04 21.65 -37.33
N SER A 592 -31.36 21.51 -37.28
CA SER A 592 -32.27 22.57 -37.74
C SER A 592 -33.57 22.55 -36.96
N TRP A 593 -34.05 23.71 -36.53
CA TRP A 593 -35.34 23.81 -35.84
C TRP A 593 -35.96 25.19 -35.96
N LYS A 594 -37.29 25.21 -35.80
CA LYS A 594 -38.09 26.43 -35.80
C LYS A 594 -38.69 26.67 -34.42
N THR A 595 -38.71 27.93 -33.99
CA THR A 595 -39.34 28.35 -32.73
C THR A 595 -40.00 29.70 -32.89
N LYS A 596 -41.07 29.94 -32.11
CA LYS A 596 -41.64 31.28 -31.90
C LYS A 596 -41.07 31.97 -30.67
N ASP A 597 -40.41 31.22 -29.79
CA ASP A 597 -39.70 31.73 -28.61
C ASP A 597 -38.25 32.03 -28.99
N ILE A 598 -37.97 33.32 -29.22
CA ILE A 598 -36.66 33.82 -29.58
C ILE A 598 -35.63 33.60 -28.46
N THR A 599 -36.05 33.69 -27.21
CA THR A 599 -35.17 33.61 -26.05
C THR A 599 -34.61 32.19 -25.93
N VAL A 600 -35.50 31.19 -26.01
CA VAL A 600 -35.10 29.77 -25.99
C VAL A 600 -34.29 29.42 -27.24
N GLY A 601 -34.71 29.94 -28.41
CA GLY A 601 -34.00 29.73 -29.67
C GLY A 601 -32.57 30.26 -29.67
N GLN A 602 -32.39 31.51 -29.22
CA GLN A 602 -31.07 32.16 -29.12
C GLN A 602 -30.17 31.46 -28.11
N LYS A 603 -30.71 31.03 -26.96
CA LYS A 603 -29.94 30.29 -25.97
C LYS A 603 -29.37 29.00 -26.57
N TYR A 604 -30.22 28.12 -27.07
CA TYR A 604 -29.77 26.82 -27.61
C TYR A 604 -28.86 26.96 -28.83
N PHE A 605 -29.14 27.95 -29.69
CA PHE A 605 -28.28 28.23 -30.83
C PHE A 605 -26.93 28.81 -30.41
N GLY A 606 -26.93 29.68 -29.40
CA GLY A 606 -25.71 30.19 -28.77
C GLY A 606 -24.88 29.07 -28.16
N ASP A 607 -25.48 28.14 -27.42
CA ASP A 607 -24.81 26.99 -26.84
C ASP A 607 -24.14 26.12 -27.92
N LEU A 608 -24.86 25.79 -29.02
CA LEU A 608 -24.30 25.05 -30.14
C LEU A 608 -23.15 25.80 -30.85
N ILE A 609 -23.28 27.11 -31.03
CA ILE A 609 -22.22 27.92 -31.65
C ILE A 609 -20.99 27.98 -30.73
N ASN A 610 -21.17 28.19 -29.43
CA ASN A 610 -20.08 28.20 -28.46
C ASN A 610 -19.35 26.84 -28.45
N ALA A 611 -20.09 25.73 -28.41
CA ALA A 611 -19.53 24.39 -28.51
C ALA A 611 -18.76 24.19 -29.83
N ALA A 612 -19.31 24.65 -30.96
CA ALA A 612 -18.63 24.57 -32.24
C ALA A 612 -17.34 25.39 -32.26
N ILE A 613 -17.38 26.63 -31.75
CA ILE A 613 -16.22 27.54 -31.66
C ILE A 613 -15.10 26.91 -30.84
N ASN A 614 -15.44 26.25 -29.73
CA ASN A 614 -14.44 25.69 -28.83
C ASN A 614 -13.91 24.32 -29.28
N TYR A 615 -14.73 23.47 -29.91
CA TYR A 615 -14.35 22.08 -30.21
C TYR A 615 -14.12 21.76 -31.69
N LEU A 616 -14.86 22.41 -32.60
CA LEU A 616 -14.84 22.05 -34.03
C LEU A 616 -13.99 23.03 -34.84
N LEU A 617 -14.19 24.33 -34.62
CA LEU A 617 -13.50 25.39 -35.36
C LEU A 617 -11.97 25.30 -35.26
N PRO A 618 -11.35 24.98 -34.11
CA PRO A 618 -9.91 24.82 -34.04
C PRO A 618 -9.39 23.69 -34.93
N GLN A 619 -10.18 22.62 -35.11
CA GLN A 619 -9.82 21.50 -36.00
C GLN A 619 -9.94 21.91 -37.47
N VAL A 620 -11.00 22.63 -37.82
CA VAL A 620 -11.19 23.21 -39.17
C VAL A 620 -10.05 24.18 -39.49
N MET A 621 -9.71 25.09 -38.57
CA MET A 621 -8.62 26.05 -38.71
C MET A 621 -7.28 25.37 -38.93
N ARG A 622 -6.89 24.40 -38.08
CA ARG A 622 -5.66 23.63 -38.26
C ARG A 622 -5.61 22.93 -39.63
N TRP A 623 -6.72 22.35 -40.05
CA TRP A 623 -6.80 21.75 -41.38
C TRP A 623 -6.56 22.79 -42.48
N MET A 624 -7.22 23.95 -42.42
CA MET A 624 -7.05 25.04 -43.39
C MET A 624 -5.62 25.58 -43.42
N GLU A 625 -5.02 25.84 -42.26
CA GLU A 625 -3.63 26.29 -42.14
C GLU A 625 -2.65 25.30 -42.77
N ASN A 626 -2.80 24.00 -42.49
CA ASN A 626 -1.97 22.97 -43.10
C ASN A 626 -2.09 22.97 -44.63
N GLN A 627 -3.29 23.17 -45.19
CA GLN A 627 -3.46 23.29 -46.65
C GLN A 627 -2.74 24.53 -47.20
N LEU A 628 -2.89 25.68 -46.53
CA LEU A 628 -2.25 26.94 -46.95
C LEU A 628 -0.73 26.89 -46.85
N GLN A 629 -0.18 26.28 -45.80
CA GLN A 629 1.27 26.06 -45.62
C GLN A 629 1.84 25.12 -46.69
N ALA A 630 1.04 24.14 -47.13
CA ALA A 630 1.39 23.28 -48.27
C ALA A 630 1.27 24.02 -49.63
N GLY A 631 0.93 25.31 -49.66
CA GLY A 631 0.82 26.12 -50.86
C GLY A 631 -0.50 25.95 -51.63
N LEU A 632 -1.49 25.28 -51.05
CA LEU A 632 -2.79 25.06 -51.68
C LEU A 632 -3.69 26.29 -51.56
N THR A 633 -4.64 26.42 -52.48
CA THR A 633 -5.68 27.46 -52.44
C THR A 633 -6.99 26.87 -51.94
N LEU A 634 -7.55 27.47 -50.89
CA LEU A 634 -8.84 27.09 -50.33
C LEU A 634 -9.98 27.90 -50.96
N HIS A 635 -11.16 27.29 -51.04
CA HIS A 635 -12.37 27.94 -51.53
C HIS A 635 -13.37 28.14 -50.39
N ILE A 636 -13.75 29.39 -50.12
CA ILE A 636 -14.78 29.76 -49.15
C ILE A 636 -15.84 30.58 -49.89
N GLY A 637 -16.88 29.89 -50.36
CA GLY A 637 -17.84 30.44 -51.30
C GLY A 637 -17.13 31.02 -52.54
N PRO A 638 -17.41 32.29 -52.92
CA PRO A 638 -16.75 32.96 -54.05
C PRO A 638 -15.28 33.38 -53.77
N CYS A 639 -14.77 33.21 -52.55
CA CYS A 639 -13.41 33.61 -52.20
C CYS A 639 -12.39 32.48 -52.45
N LYS A 640 -11.26 32.83 -53.06
CA LYS A 640 -10.05 31.99 -53.15
C LYS A 640 -9.05 32.46 -52.12
N VAL A 641 -8.76 31.64 -51.12
CA VAL A 641 -7.88 31.95 -50.00
C VAL A 641 -6.53 31.28 -50.19
N SER A 642 -5.44 32.03 -50.08
CA SER A 642 -4.07 31.55 -50.26
C SER A 642 -3.14 32.17 -49.21
N SER A 643 -1.89 31.72 -49.14
CA SER A 643 -0.85 32.34 -48.28
C SER A 643 -0.59 33.82 -48.60
N GLN A 644 -0.98 34.30 -49.79
CA GLN A 644 -0.81 35.69 -50.20
C GLN A 644 -1.97 36.61 -49.79
N GLY A 645 -3.15 36.06 -49.46
CA GLY A 645 -4.35 36.82 -49.16
C GLY A 645 -5.62 36.19 -49.74
N ILE A 646 -6.69 36.99 -49.76
CA ILE A 646 -8.02 36.57 -50.22
C ILE A 646 -8.30 37.19 -51.58
N LYS A 647 -8.61 36.36 -52.57
CA LYS A 647 -9.05 36.79 -53.90
C LYS A 647 -10.56 36.62 -54.06
N PHE A 648 -11.25 37.67 -54.46
CA PHE A 648 -12.70 37.66 -54.77
C PHE A 648 -13.04 38.68 -55.85
N GLU A 649 -14.24 38.59 -56.41
CA GLU A 649 -14.74 39.51 -57.43
C GLU A 649 -15.74 40.50 -56.85
N THR A 650 -15.66 41.77 -57.27
CA THR A 650 -16.68 42.79 -56.98
C THR A 650 -17.47 43.13 -58.23
N SER A 651 -18.79 43.19 -58.11
CA SER A 651 -19.69 43.52 -59.22
C SER A 651 -19.79 45.03 -59.43
N GLY A 652 -19.44 45.50 -60.63
CA GLY A 652 -19.81 46.82 -61.13
C GLY A 652 -21.11 46.77 -61.93
N TRP A 653 -21.50 47.91 -62.54
CA TRP A 653 -22.75 48.02 -63.29
C TRP A 653 -22.81 47.17 -64.57
N ILE A 654 -21.65 46.74 -65.10
CA ILE A 654 -21.53 45.96 -66.36
C ILE A 654 -20.49 44.82 -66.27
N PHE A 655 -19.46 44.92 -65.42
CA PHE A 655 -18.37 43.93 -65.32
C PHE A 655 -18.07 43.54 -63.87
N THR A 656 -17.62 42.30 -63.64
CA THR A 656 -16.98 41.90 -62.38
C THR A 656 -15.48 42.18 -62.45
N THR A 657 -14.90 42.66 -61.36
CA THR A 657 -13.46 42.91 -61.26
C THR A 657 -12.85 42.00 -60.20
N PRO A 658 -11.82 41.18 -60.52
CA PRO A 658 -11.14 40.36 -59.53
C PRO A 658 -10.15 41.18 -58.72
N HIS A 659 -10.20 41.04 -57.40
CA HIS A 659 -9.31 41.69 -56.45
C HIS A 659 -8.59 40.63 -55.63
N LEU A 660 -7.27 40.76 -55.48
CA LEU A 660 -6.49 40.04 -54.47
C LEU A 660 -6.18 41.02 -53.34
N VAL A 661 -6.76 40.80 -52.17
CA VAL A 661 -6.50 41.58 -50.95
C VAL A 661 -5.45 40.82 -50.12
N PRO A 662 -4.21 41.33 -50.03
CA PRO A 662 -3.17 40.73 -49.21
C PRO A 662 -3.54 40.75 -47.73
N TRP A 663 -3.13 39.73 -46.98
CA TRP A 663 -3.52 39.55 -45.58
C TRP A 663 -3.44 40.81 -44.74
N ARG A 664 -2.30 41.52 -44.75
CA ARG A 664 -2.05 42.81 -44.07
C ARG A 664 -3.08 43.94 -44.32
N ARG A 665 -3.99 43.78 -45.28
CA ARG A 665 -5.06 44.74 -45.63
C ARG A 665 -6.45 44.13 -45.53
N VAL A 666 -6.55 42.83 -45.26
CA VAL A 666 -7.82 42.13 -45.09
C VAL A 666 -8.44 42.58 -43.78
N ARG A 667 -9.63 43.17 -43.88
CA ARG A 667 -10.50 43.44 -42.74
C ARG A 667 -11.74 42.58 -42.85
N VAL A 668 -12.07 41.89 -41.76
CA VAL A 668 -13.27 41.05 -41.67
C VAL A 668 -14.18 41.58 -40.56
N THR A 669 -15.45 41.83 -40.89
CA THR A 669 -16.50 42.17 -39.93
C THR A 669 -17.67 41.19 -40.07
N ILE A 670 -18.47 41.03 -39.02
CA ILE A 670 -19.70 40.25 -39.06
C ILE A 670 -20.87 41.21 -38.83
N GLU A 671 -21.76 41.32 -39.81
CA GLU A 671 -22.90 42.23 -39.80
C GLU A 671 -24.15 41.51 -40.32
N ASN A 672 -25.24 41.54 -39.56
CA ASN A 672 -26.55 40.99 -39.96
C ASN A 672 -26.56 39.55 -40.49
N GLY A 673 -25.68 38.67 -39.96
CA GLY A 673 -25.60 37.27 -40.39
C GLY A 673 -24.67 37.02 -41.58
N ASP A 674 -23.96 38.05 -42.05
CA ASP A 674 -22.96 37.96 -43.11
C ASP A 674 -21.55 38.24 -42.56
N VAL A 675 -20.57 37.53 -43.12
CA VAL A 675 -19.15 37.85 -43.00
C VAL A 675 -18.77 38.78 -44.14
N ILE A 676 -18.34 39.99 -43.81
CA ILE A 676 -17.91 41.00 -44.77
C ILE A 676 -16.39 41.01 -44.82
N VAL A 677 -15.82 40.61 -45.95
CA VAL A 677 -14.38 40.76 -46.23
C VAL A 677 -14.18 42.04 -47.03
N SER A 678 -13.23 42.89 -46.62
CA SER A 678 -12.94 44.16 -47.27
C SER A 678 -11.44 44.48 -47.31
N ASP A 679 -11.05 45.33 -48.27
CA ASP A 679 -9.72 45.95 -48.30
C ASP A 679 -9.72 47.23 -47.45
N GLU A 680 -8.87 47.28 -46.43
CA GLU A 680 -8.72 48.45 -45.56
C GLU A 680 -8.41 49.74 -46.33
N GLN A 681 -7.71 49.64 -47.46
CA GLN A 681 -7.33 50.78 -48.30
C GLN A 681 -8.41 51.17 -49.31
N SER A 682 -9.45 50.35 -49.50
CA SER A 682 -10.51 50.60 -50.47
C SER A 682 -11.88 50.12 -49.99
N ARG A 683 -12.68 51.05 -49.47
CA ARG A 683 -14.05 50.78 -48.98
C ARG A 683 -15.01 50.17 -50.03
N LYS A 684 -14.69 50.29 -51.33
CA LYS A 684 -15.48 49.71 -52.43
C LYS A 684 -15.11 48.26 -52.73
N VAL A 685 -13.93 47.80 -52.33
CA VAL A 685 -13.47 46.42 -52.52
C VAL A 685 -13.92 45.60 -51.32
N ARG A 686 -15.12 45.02 -51.41
CA ARG A 686 -15.69 44.18 -50.37
C ARG A 686 -16.59 43.09 -50.93
N ILE A 687 -16.75 42.00 -50.19
CA ILE A 687 -17.69 40.92 -50.49
C ILE A 687 -18.44 40.49 -49.22
N SER A 688 -19.72 40.18 -49.35
CA SER A 688 -20.59 39.68 -48.27
C SER A 688 -20.78 38.19 -48.44
N LEU A 689 -20.61 37.42 -47.37
CA LEU A 689 -20.74 35.97 -47.35
C LEU A 689 -21.72 35.56 -46.25
N SER A 690 -22.85 34.97 -46.62
CA SER A 690 -23.83 34.55 -45.62
C SER A 690 -23.29 33.43 -44.73
N LEU A 691 -23.34 33.62 -43.42
CA LEU A 691 -23.01 32.58 -42.44
C LEU A 691 -23.86 31.32 -42.62
N ARG A 692 -25.12 31.51 -43.08
CA ARG A 692 -26.08 30.42 -43.28
C ARG A 692 -25.82 29.62 -44.57
N GLU A 693 -25.28 30.25 -45.60
CA GLU A 693 -25.17 29.67 -46.95
C GLU A 693 -23.74 29.31 -47.36
N VAL A 694 -22.72 29.93 -46.76
CA VAL A 694 -21.32 29.71 -47.15
C VAL A 694 -20.59 28.88 -46.09
N ASP A 695 -20.19 27.67 -46.47
CA ASP A 695 -19.38 26.78 -45.65
C ASP A 695 -18.06 27.49 -45.27
N ASN A 696 -17.67 27.39 -44.00
CA ASN A 696 -16.45 27.99 -43.44
C ASN A 696 -16.34 29.51 -43.54
N ALA A 697 -17.42 30.25 -43.86
CA ALA A 697 -17.40 31.72 -43.83
C ALA A 697 -16.85 32.31 -42.50
N PRO A 698 -17.19 31.78 -41.31
CA PRO A 698 -16.61 32.24 -40.04
C PRO A 698 -15.07 32.20 -40.00
N MET A 699 -14.44 31.24 -40.69
CA MET A 699 -12.98 31.02 -40.67
C MET A 699 -12.19 32.18 -41.28
N LEU A 700 -12.81 33.00 -42.13
CA LEU A 700 -12.18 34.18 -42.70
C LEU A 700 -11.78 35.20 -41.63
N SER A 701 -12.59 35.33 -40.57
CA SER A 701 -12.27 36.22 -39.43
C SER A 701 -11.02 35.73 -38.68
N PHE A 702 -10.94 34.42 -38.42
CA PHE A 702 -9.80 33.81 -37.73
C PHE A 702 -8.52 33.83 -38.58
N LEU A 703 -8.61 33.51 -39.87
CA LEU A 703 -7.48 33.58 -40.79
C LEU A 703 -6.96 35.00 -40.94
N ALA A 704 -7.83 36.00 -41.03
CA ALA A 704 -7.42 37.40 -41.08
C ALA A 704 -6.65 37.80 -39.81
N ASN A 705 -7.06 37.34 -38.63
CA ASN A 705 -6.32 37.60 -37.39
C ASN A 705 -4.98 36.83 -37.29
N THR A 706 -4.85 35.70 -37.98
CA THR A 706 -3.65 34.85 -37.94
C THR A 706 -2.56 35.37 -38.88
N TYR A 707 -2.94 35.96 -40.01
CA TYR A 707 -2.02 36.46 -41.05
C TYR A 707 -1.85 37.99 -41.07
N ASN A 708 -2.63 38.74 -40.29
CA ASN A 708 -2.36 40.15 -39.95
C ASN A 708 -1.39 40.21 -38.77
#